data_AF-A0A091AZJ9-F1
#
_entry.id   AF-A0A091AZJ9-F1
#
_cell.length_a   1.000
_cell.length_b   1.000
_cell.length_c   1.000
_cell.angle_alpha   90.00
_cell.angle_beta   90.00
_cell.angle_gamma   90.00
#
_symmetry.space_group_name_H-M   'P 1'
#
loop_
_entity.id
_entity.type
_entity.pdbx_description
1 polymer ?
#
loop_
_entity_poly.entity_id
_entity_poly.type
_entity_poly.pdbx_seq_one_letter_code
_entity_poly.pdbx_strand_id
1 'polypeptide(L)'
;MSPSAPAAGADAPDWIVLKFGGTSVSRRHRWDTIGRLMKRRVEEEGARVLVVVSALSGVTNELQAICDSPADRAARHARIAALVHRHEDFATELGVTSPELTERLATLVTLGDDPRADAGALDWQAEVLAQGELLSSTLGVAYLRTQGLDVGWTDSREWIHARPLPNQTDWAKRLSASCDYTGDAGLRARFAAAGPALRIAQGFIARAPDGGTAILGRGGSDTSAAYFGALLGARRVEIWTDVPGMFSANPRAVPDARLLSRLDYEEAQEIATTGAKVLHPRCIHPCREARVPLWIRDTERPDMPGTVIDSSATTIPGVKAISSRRGIVLVSMETIGMWQQVGFLSDVFERFKAHGLSIDLIGSSEANVTVSLDPSDNLVSTNVLDALCADLAQVCRVKVIAPCAAITLVGRGMRSMLHKLSDVWAEFGRERVHLISQSSNDLNLTFVVDEGLAEGMLPRLHALLAQSGAMPVSEAAVFGPSWRRIDQPATLRPPTWWQRQSGRLLHLAQAGTPRYVYHLPTVRERAREIAGVAAIDRRFFALKANPHPRVLQALEAEGFGFECVSRGELEHLYRVLPSLAPDRVLFTPSFAPRGEYAAALDKGVFVTIDSATPLRQWPELFRGRDVVLRLDPGFGHGHHEKVRTGGKDAKFGLAAEALPEFLDAARAAGARIIGLHAHIGSGIHDARHWHTVYAQLASLAEGIGTVGFIDVGGGLGVAYDPEAEPFDVAAYAAALAEVKAAYPQYALWVEPGRYLVAECGVLLLGVTQVTRKQGLRRVGADGGMNALLRPALYNAWHEIVNLTRLDDPAGDACDVVGPICETGDVIGRQRRLPEATAEGDVLLVGHAGAYGAVMANRYNLRELPQEDVIDD
;
A
#
# COMPACT_ATOMS: atom_id res chain seq x y z
N MET A 1 12.94 43.44 3.51
CA MET A 1 11.90 43.99 2.62
C MET A 1 11.10 42.82 2.10
N SER A 2 9.95 42.55 2.71
CA SER A 2 9.05 41.46 2.32
C SER A 2 8.43 41.78 0.95
N PRO A 3 8.40 40.85 -0.02
CA PRO A 3 7.62 41.05 -1.23
C PRO A 3 6.15 40.96 -0.85
N SER A 4 5.43 42.07 -1.03
CA SER A 4 3.99 42.15 -0.91
C SER A 4 3.31 41.18 -1.87
N ALA A 5 2.36 40.40 -1.36
CA ALA A 5 1.42 39.63 -2.19
C ALA A 5 0.76 40.57 -3.21
N PRO A 6 0.58 40.15 -4.48
CA PRO A 6 -0.12 40.97 -5.45
C PRO A 6 -1.56 41.15 -4.99
N ALA A 7 -2.00 42.41 -4.88
CA ALA A 7 -3.38 42.75 -4.61
C ALA A 7 -4.27 42.12 -5.70
N ALA A 8 -5.31 41.39 -5.27
CA ALA A 8 -6.32 40.84 -6.14
C ALA A 8 -6.98 41.98 -6.92
N GLY A 9 -6.80 41.98 -8.24
CA GLY A 9 -7.52 42.87 -9.14
C GLY A 9 -9.01 42.54 -9.07
N ALA A 10 -9.82 43.54 -8.74
CA ALA A 10 -11.27 43.51 -8.95
C ALA A 10 -11.58 43.33 -10.45
N ASP A 11 -12.67 42.62 -10.75
CA ASP A 11 -13.33 42.44 -12.05
C ASP A 11 -13.03 41.19 -12.92
N ALA A 12 -12.58 40.07 -12.35
CA ALA A 12 -12.73 38.76 -13.01
C ALA A 12 -13.78 37.89 -12.28
N PRO A 13 -14.80 37.36 -12.98
CA PRO A 13 -15.79 36.48 -12.35
C PRO A 13 -15.12 35.18 -11.87
N ASP A 14 -15.47 34.80 -10.65
CA ASP A 14 -14.88 33.69 -9.92
C ASP A 14 -15.54 32.35 -10.31
N TRP A 15 -14.90 31.62 -11.22
CA TRP A 15 -15.40 30.34 -11.73
C TRP A 15 -14.86 29.15 -10.94
N ILE A 16 -15.70 28.14 -10.73
CA ILE A 16 -15.31 26.79 -10.33
C ILE A 16 -15.68 25.84 -11.48
N VAL A 17 -14.73 25.03 -11.93
CA VAL A 17 -14.97 24.04 -12.99
C VAL A 17 -15.13 22.67 -12.34
N LEU A 18 -16.21 21.95 -12.62
CA LEU A 18 -16.45 20.59 -12.15
C LEU A 18 -16.52 19.65 -13.35
N LYS A 19 -15.73 18.59 -13.33
CA LYS A 19 -15.73 17.56 -14.35
C LYS A 19 -16.40 16.30 -13.83
N PHE A 20 -17.31 15.73 -14.61
CA PHE A 20 -17.94 14.45 -14.33
C PHE A 20 -17.65 13.43 -15.44
N GLY A 21 -17.14 12.26 -15.06
CA GLY A 21 -16.87 11.16 -16.00
C GLY A 21 -18.14 10.45 -16.47
N GLY A 22 -17.99 9.51 -17.41
CA GLY A 22 -19.15 8.87 -18.04
C GLY A 22 -20.03 8.08 -17.07
N THR A 23 -19.44 7.41 -16.08
CA THR A 23 -20.20 6.76 -15.00
C THR A 23 -21.00 7.79 -14.21
N SER A 24 -20.44 8.98 -13.95
CA SER A 24 -21.07 10.06 -13.19
C SER A 24 -22.30 10.67 -13.88
N VAL A 25 -22.43 10.53 -15.20
CA VAL A 25 -23.54 11.12 -15.97
C VAL A 25 -24.55 10.10 -16.52
N SER A 26 -24.38 8.81 -16.19
CA SER A 26 -25.22 7.71 -16.73
C SER A 26 -26.40 7.30 -15.87
N ARG A 27 -26.65 7.98 -14.75
CA ARG A 27 -27.72 7.63 -13.79
C ARG A 27 -28.41 8.89 -13.30
N ARG A 28 -29.73 8.82 -13.10
CA ARG A 28 -30.52 9.96 -12.59
C ARG A 28 -30.01 10.51 -11.25
N HIS A 29 -29.77 9.64 -10.27
CA HIS A 29 -29.35 10.07 -8.92
C HIS A 29 -28.02 10.83 -8.92
N ARG A 30 -27.15 10.57 -9.90
CA ARG A 30 -25.89 11.30 -10.04
C ARG A 30 -26.08 12.68 -10.65
N TRP A 31 -27.04 12.86 -11.56
CA TRP A 31 -27.46 14.19 -12.01
C TRP A 31 -28.09 15.00 -10.89
N ASP A 32 -28.82 14.37 -9.95
CA ASP A 32 -29.31 15.05 -8.75
C ASP A 32 -28.15 15.56 -7.88
N THR A 33 -27.09 14.74 -7.74
CA THR A 33 -25.85 15.15 -7.07
C THR A 33 -25.16 16.31 -7.79
N ILE A 34 -25.05 16.26 -9.12
CA ILE A 34 -24.47 17.35 -9.94
C ILE A 34 -25.24 18.66 -9.69
N GLY A 35 -26.58 18.64 -9.78
CA GLY A 35 -27.41 19.82 -9.53
C GLY A 35 -27.24 20.37 -8.11
N ARG A 36 -27.19 19.49 -7.10
CA ARG A 36 -26.94 19.88 -5.70
C ARG A 36 -25.56 20.52 -5.51
N LEU A 37 -24.52 19.95 -6.13
CA LEU A 37 -23.17 20.51 -6.08
C LEU A 37 -23.12 21.88 -6.74
N MET A 38 -23.69 22.04 -7.94
CA MET A 38 -23.75 23.33 -8.63
C MET A 38 -24.42 24.40 -7.76
N LYS A 39 -25.59 24.08 -7.20
CA LYS A 39 -26.32 24.99 -6.31
C LYS A 39 -25.51 25.37 -5.07
N ARG A 40 -24.91 24.37 -4.40
CA ARG A 40 -24.08 24.55 -3.22
C ARG A 40 -22.91 25.53 -3.47
N ARG A 41 -22.25 25.45 -4.63
CA ARG A 41 -21.14 26.36 -4.97
C ARG A 41 -21.56 27.79 -5.25
N VAL A 42 -22.74 27.98 -5.84
CA VAL A 42 -23.30 29.32 -6.00
C VAL A 42 -23.69 29.91 -4.65
N GLU A 43 -24.40 29.14 -3.83
CA GLU A 43 -24.98 29.62 -2.56
C GLU A 43 -23.94 29.79 -1.44
N GLU A 44 -23.04 28.83 -1.26
CA GLU A 44 -22.05 28.86 -0.17
C GLU A 44 -20.80 29.65 -0.53
N GLU A 45 -20.41 29.68 -1.81
CA GLU A 45 -19.11 30.23 -2.23
C GLU A 45 -19.21 31.46 -3.16
N GLY A 46 -20.42 31.84 -3.58
CA GLY A 46 -20.66 32.98 -4.49
C GLY A 46 -20.02 32.80 -5.87
N ALA A 47 -19.71 31.57 -6.28
CA ALA A 47 -18.97 31.28 -7.50
C ALA A 47 -19.89 30.98 -8.69
N ARG A 48 -19.40 31.25 -9.90
CA ARG A 48 -20.00 30.73 -11.15
C ARG A 48 -19.51 29.32 -11.40
N VAL A 49 -20.32 28.49 -12.06
CA VAL A 49 -20.06 27.05 -12.15
C VAL A 49 -20.02 26.54 -13.60
N LEU A 50 -18.80 26.12 -13.97
CA LEU A 50 -18.35 25.34 -15.12
C LEU A 50 -18.56 23.82 -15.03
N VAL A 51 -19.68 23.20 -15.40
CA VAL A 51 -19.73 21.72 -15.48
C VAL A 51 -19.23 21.22 -16.83
N VAL A 52 -18.25 20.30 -16.83
CA VAL A 52 -17.71 19.61 -18.01
C VAL A 52 -18.06 18.13 -17.92
N VAL A 53 -18.73 17.59 -18.94
CA VAL A 53 -19.20 16.19 -18.92
C VAL A 53 -18.54 15.35 -20.00
N SER A 54 -18.27 14.08 -19.66
CA SER A 54 -17.98 13.02 -20.64
C SER A 54 -19.27 12.46 -21.23
N ALA A 55 -19.16 11.68 -22.32
CA ALA A 55 -20.25 10.85 -22.82
C ALA A 55 -20.75 9.86 -21.75
N LEU A 56 -21.99 9.35 -21.92
CA LEU A 56 -22.51 8.28 -21.07
C LEU A 56 -21.58 7.05 -21.12
N SER A 57 -21.54 6.28 -20.03
CA SER A 57 -20.61 5.16 -19.85
C SER A 57 -20.68 4.17 -21.01
N GLY A 58 -19.56 3.94 -21.69
CA GLY A 58 -19.46 3.04 -22.84
C GLY A 58 -19.87 3.64 -24.19
N VAL A 59 -20.50 4.83 -24.25
CA VAL A 59 -20.89 5.45 -25.53
C VAL A 59 -19.69 5.79 -26.40
N THR A 60 -18.62 6.35 -25.83
CA THR A 60 -17.38 6.64 -26.58
C THR A 60 -16.76 5.37 -27.19
N ASN A 61 -16.82 4.23 -26.50
CA ASN A 61 -16.31 2.96 -27.02
C ASN A 61 -17.14 2.47 -28.22
N GLU A 62 -18.46 2.60 -28.15
CA GLU A 62 -19.35 2.26 -29.27
C GLU A 62 -19.14 3.20 -30.47
N LEU A 63 -18.95 4.49 -30.22
CA LEU A 63 -18.61 5.47 -31.27
C LEU A 63 -17.24 5.17 -31.89
N GLN A 64 -16.24 4.78 -31.09
CA GLN A 64 -14.94 4.34 -31.60
C GLN A 64 -15.09 3.07 -32.45
N ALA A 65 -15.88 2.09 -32.00
CA ALA A 65 -16.15 0.87 -32.78
C ALA A 65 -16.86 1.16 -34.11
N ILE A 66 -17.67 2.22 -34.20
CA ILE A 66 -18.22 2.72 -35.47
C ILE A 66 -17.12 3.25 -36.38
N CYS A 67 -16.14 3.97 -35.83
CA CYS A 67 -15.00 4.51 -36.57
C CYS A 67 -13.98 3.44 -37.02
N ASP A 68 -13.82 2.35 -36.26
CA ASP A 68 -12.82 1.31 -36.53
C ASP A 68 -13.23 0.36 -37.68
N SER A 69 -14.50 0.31 -38.05
CA SER A 69 -15.02 -0.55 -39.13
C SER A 69 -15.82 0.25 -40.17
N PRO A 70 -15.20 1.23 -40.87
CA PRO A 70 -15.87 2.18 -41.75
C PRO A 70 -16.60 1.54 -42.94
N ALA A 71 -16.12 0.39 -43.43
CA ALA A 71 -16.66 -0.28 -44.60
C ALA A 71 -17.96 -1.08 -44.34
N ASP A 72 -18.27 -1.40 -43.07
CA ASP A 72 -19.47 -2.16 -42.72
C ASP A 72 -20.65 -1.23 -42.39
N ARG A 73 -21.36 -0.83 -43.44
CA ARG A 73 -22.52 0.05 -43.33
C ARG A 73 -23.62 -0.53 -42.43
N ALA A 74 -23.88 -1.84 -42.50
CA ALA A 74 -24.95 -2.47 -41.73
C ALA A 74 -24.62 -2.46 -40.23
N ALA A 75 -23.39 -2.83 -39.86
CA ALA A 75 -22.94 -2.79 -38.47
C ALA A 75 -22.93 -1.36 -37.92
N ARG A 76 -22.49 -0.38 -38.71
CA ARG A 76 -22.52 1.05 -38.34
C ARG A 76 -23.94 1.52 -38.00
N HIS A 77 -24.91 1.25 -38.87
CA HIS A 77 -26.31 1.65 -38.65
C HIS A 77 -26.92 0.98 -37.42
N ALA A 78 -26.63 -0.32 -37.22
CA ALA A 78 -27.11 -1.04 -36.05
C ALA A 78 -26.57 -0.44 -34.73
N ARG A 79 -25.27 -0.10 -34.68
CA ARG A 79 -24.67 0.56 -33.51
C ARG A 79 -25.23 1.96 -33.27
N ILE A 80 -25.41 2.75 -34.33
CA ILE A 80 -26.03 4.08 -34.22
C ILE A 80 -27.46 3.98 -33.70
N ALA A 81 -28.28 3.06 -34.23
CA ALA A 81 -29.64 2.85 -33.76
C ALA A 81 -29.69 2.44 -32.27
N ALA A 82 -28.78 1.56 -31.84
CA ALA A 82 -28.65 1.17 -30.45
C ALA A 82 -28.26 2.36 -29.54
N LEU A 83 -27.36 3.23 -30.01
CA LEU A 83 -27.01 4.46 -29.30
C LEU A 83 -28.18 5.42 -29.22
N VAL A 84 -28.96 5.60 -30.29
CA VAL A 84 -30.16 6.45 -30.28
C VAL A 84 -31.15 5.95 -29.24
N HIS A 85 -31.51 4.67 -29.30
CA HIS A 85 -32.45 4.07 -28.36
C HIS A 85 -31.99 4.22 -26.90
N ARG A 86 -30.70 3.98 -26.64
CA ARG A 86 -30.11 4.15 -25.32
C ARG A 86 -30.25 5.58 -24.76
N HIS A 87 -30.11 6.60 -25.60
CA HIS A 87 -30.26 7.99 -25.15
C HIS A 87 -31.74 8.38 -24.98
N GLU A 88 -32.64 7.86 -25.81
CA GLU A 88 -34.09 8.04 -25.67
C GLU A 88 -34.63 7.39 -24.38
N ASP A 89 -34.18 6.17 -24.08
CA ASP A 89 -34.52 5.46 -22.84
C ASP A 89 -34.04 6.26 -21.62
N PHE A 90 -32.81 6.79 -21.66
CA PHE A 90 -32.28 7.59 -20.57
C PHE A 90 -32.99 8.95 -20.44
N ALA A 91 -33.35 9.59 -21.56
CA ALA A 91 -34.19 10.80 -21.54
C ALA A 91 -35.54 10.52 -20.87
N THR A 92 -36.13 9.35 -21.14
CA THR A 92 -37.37 8.88 -20.55
C THR A 92 -37.20 8.64 -19.04
N GLU A 93 -36.11 7.99 -18.60
CA GLU A 93 -35.78 7.80 -17.18
C GLU A 93 -35.67 9.13 -16.42
N LEU A 94 -35.07 10.13 -17.05
CA LEU A 94 -34.93 11.49 -16.53
C LEU A 94 -36.25 12.30 -16.58
N GLY A 95 -37.25 11.83 -17.34
CA GLY A 95 -38.52 12.51 -17.54
C GLY A 95 -38.38 13.81 -18.34
N VAL A 96 -37.46 13.85 -19.32
CA VAL A 96 -37.16 15.04 -20.12
C VAL A 96 -37.52 14.86 -21.58
N THR A 97 -38.08 15.90 -22.19
CA THR A 97 -38.26 16.04 -23.63
C THR A 97 -37.56 17.31 -24.09
N SER A 98 -36.58 17.20 -25.00
CA SER A 98 -35.78 18.32 -25.50
C SER A 98 -35.72 18.28 -27.03
N PRO A 99 -36.21 19.31 -27.73
CA PRO A 99 -36.05 19.42 -29.19
C PRO A 99 -34.58 19.38 -29.63
N GLU A 100 -33.69 19.98 -28.84
CA GLU A 100 -32.24 20.00 -29.10
C GLU A 100 -31.64 18.60 -29.03
N LEU A 101 -32.11 17.74 -28.12
CA LEU A 101 -31.69 16.34 -28.06
C LEU A 101 -32.15 15.58 -29.31
N THR A 102 -33.40 15.76 -29.73
CA THR A 102 -33.94 15.14 -30.94
C THR A 102 -33.14 15.53 -32.19
N GLU A 103 -32.79 16.81 -32.33
CA GLU A 103 -31.95 17.30 -33.43
C GLU A 103 -30.55 16.67 -33.44
N ARG A 104 -29.92 16.51 -32.27
CA ARG A 104 -28.61 15.86 -32.15
C ARG A 104 -28.66 14.37 -32.46
N LEU A 105 -29.70 13.67 -32.02
CA LEU A 105 -29.91 12.27 -32.37
C LEU A 105 -30.10 12.11 -33.88
N ALA A 106 -30.86 13.00 -34.52
CA ALA A 106 -30.98 13.03 -35.98
C ALA A 106 -29.61 13.28 -36.65
N THR A 107 -28.79 14.19 -36.09
CA THR A 107 -27.42 14.43 -36.59
C THR A 107 -26.57 13.16 -36.53
N LEU A 108 -26.60 12.42 -35.42
CA LEU A 108 -25.88 11.15 -35.29
C LEU A 108 -26.35 10.12 -36.34
N VAL A 109 -27.66 10.06 -36.63
CA VAL A 109 -28.19 9.21 -37.70
C VAL A 109 -27.65 9.63 -39.07
N THR A 110 -27.64 10.93 -39.38
CA THR A 110 -27.11 11.43 -40.66
C THR A 110 -25.62 11.13 -40.86
N LEU A 111 -24.84 11.11 -39.77
CA LEU A 111 -23.41 10.74 -39.83
C LEU A 111 -23.20 9.26 -40.20
N GLY A 112 -24.21 8.40 -40.00
CA GLY A 112 -24.19 7.00 -40.44
C GLY A 112 -24.24 6.84 -41.96
N ASP A 113 -24.87 7.80 -42.65
CA ASP A 113 -25.03 7.85 -44.10
C ASP A 113 -24.02 8.78 -44.81
N ASP A 114 -23.13 9.42 -44.05
CA ASP A 114 -22.14 10.36 -44.59
C ASP A 114 -21.15 9.65 -45.54
N PRO A 115 -20.94 10.15 -46.78
CA PRO A 115 -19.96 9.57 -47.71
C PRO A 115 -18.53 9.50 -47.18
N ARG A 116 -18.14 10.38 -46.24
CA ARG A 116 -16.83 10.36 -45.58
C ARG A 116 -16.63 9.12 -44.71
N ALA A 117 -17.71 8.45 -44.28
CA ALA A 117 -17.66 7.26 -43.46
C ALA A 117 -16.93 6.12 -44.15
N ASP A 118 -17.20 5.88 -45.44
CA ASP A 118 -16.66 4.73 -46.17
C ASP A 118 -15.13 4.82 -46.36
N ALA A 119 -14.59 6.03 -46.39
CA ALA A 119 -13.15 6.29 -46.44
C ALA A 119 -12.49 6.35 -45.05
N GLY A 120 -13.27 6.27 -43.97
CA GLY A 120 -12.76 6.41 -42.60
C GLY A 120 -12.10 7.78 -42.35
N ALA A 121 -12.61 8.85 -42.96
CA ALA A 121 -11.98 10.16 -42.88
C ALA A 121 -11.88 10.69 -41.44
N LEU A 122 -10.72 11.23 -41.05
CA LEU A 122 -10.43 11.62 -39.66
C LEU A 122 -11.35 12.74 -39.14
N ASP A 123 -11.81 13.62 -40.02
CA ASP A 123 -12.76 14.69 -39.70
C ASP A 123 -14.16 14.13 -39.39
N TRP A 124 -14.62 13.15 -40.16
CA TRP A 124 -15.85 12.40 -39.88
C TRP A 124 -15.75 11.62 -38.57
N GLN A 125 -14.64 10.91 -38.33
CA GLN A 125 -14.42 10.19 -37.07
C GLN A 125 -14.52 11.15 -35.87
N ALA A 126 -13.92 12.34 -35.97
CA ALA A 126 -13.99 13.35 -34.91
C ALA A 126 -15.42 13.85 -34.67
N GLU A 127 -16.23 14.03 -35.73
CA GLU A 127 -17.63 14.43 -35.62
C GLU A 127 -18.51 13.34 -34.99
N VAL A 128 -18.28 12.06 -35.34
CA VAL A 128 -18.97 10.91 -34.73
C VAL A 128 -18.62 10.81 -33.25
N LEU A 129 -17.33 10.81 -32.92
CA LEU A 129 -16.86 10.70 -31.54
C LEU A 129 -17.39 11.85 -30.65
N ALA A 130 -17.47 13.07 -31.18
CA ALA A 130 -17.99 14.22 -30.45
C ALA A 130 -19.47 14.11 -30.06
N GLN A 131 -20.26 13.27 -30.73
CA GLN A 131 -21.68 13.12 -30.41
C GLN A 131 -21.92 12.63 -28.99
N GLY A 132 -21.02 11.83 -28.42
CA GLY A 132 -21.17 11.32 -27.06
C GLY A 132 -21.30 12.44 -26.02
N GLU A 133 -20.38 13.39 -26.02
CA GLU A 133 -20.39 14.54 -25.11
C GLU A 133 -21.46 15.57 -25.49
N LEU A 134 -21.75 15.75 -26.77
CA LEU A 134 -22.82 16.65 -27.22
C LEU A 134 -24.21 16.16 -26.75
N LEU A 135 -24.48 14.85 -26.83
CA LEU A 135 -25.74 14.25 -26.37
C LEU A 135 -25.88 14.30 -24.85
N SER A 136 -24.85 13.86 -24.12
CA SER A 136 -24.86 13.85 -22.64
C SER A 136 -24.98 15.24 -22.02
N SER A 137 -24.26 16.24 -22.56
CA SER A 137 -24.37 17.64 -22.10
C SER A 137 -25.76 18.23 -22.36
N THR A 138 -26.38 17.88 -23.49
CA THR A 138 -27.75 18.34 -23.84
C THR A 138 -28.80 17.74 -22.90
N LEU A 139 -28.72 16.43 -22.67
CA LEU A 139 -29.55 15.73 -21.68
C LEU A 139 -29.42 16.35 -20.28
N GLY A 140 -28.19 16.61 -19.85
CA GLY A 140 -27.89 17.22 -18.57
C GLY A 140 -28.54 18.58 -18.38
N VAL A 141 -28.42 19.47 -19.38
CA VAL A 141 -29.05 20.80 -19.34
C VAL A 141 -30.58 20.68 -19.29
N ALA A 142 -31.17 19.81 -20.11
CA ALA A 142 -32.61 19.58 -20.12
C ALA A 142 -33.09 19.11 -18.74
N TYR A 143 -32.40 18.15 -18.12
CA TYR A 143 -32.75 17.62 -16.80
C TYR A 143 -32.58 18.63 -15.67
N LEU A 144 -31.45 19.34 -15.60
CA LEU A 144 -31.23 20.30 -14.52
C LEU A 144 -32.21 21.49 -14.58
N ARG A 145 -32.69 21.84 -15.77
CA ARG A 145 -33.77 22.83 -15.92
C ARG A 145 -35.11 22.33 -15.34
N THR A 146 -35.44 21.05 -15.44
CA THR A 146 -36.64 20.50 -14.77
C THR A 146 -36.52 20.50 -13.25
N GLN A 147 -35.29 20.53 -12.71
CA GLN A 147 -34.99 20.74 -11.30
C GLN A 147 -35.03 22.22 -10.86
N GLY A 148 -35.39 23.14 -11.77
CA GLY A 148 -35.49 24.57 -11.48
C GLY A 148 -34.18 25.34 -11.49
N LEU A 149 -33.10 24.76 -12.04
CA LEU A 149 -31.81 25.46 -12.19
C LEU A 149 -31.74 26.21 -13.52
N ASP A 150 -31.32 27.48 -13.48
CA ASP A 150 -31.03 28.29 -14.68
C ASP A 150 -29.66 27.89 -15.27
N VAL A 151 -29.64 26.78 -16.00
CA VAL A 151 -28.42 26.22 -16.61
C VAL A 151 -28.36 26.54 -18.11
N GLY A 152 -27.21 27.07 -18.54
CA GLY A 152 -26.87 27.29 -19.95
C GLY A 152 -26.08 26.14 -20.56
N TRP A 153 -26.33 25.84 -21.83
CA TRP A 153 -25.48 24.95 -22.63
C TRP A 153 -24.36 25.77 -23.29
N THR A 154 -23.13 25.26 -23.30
CA THR A 154 -21.96 25.93 -23.91
C THR A 154 -21.22 24.94 -24.79
N ASP A 155 -20.95 25.31 -26.04
CA ASP A 155 -20.16 24.48 -26.95
C ASP A 155 -18.66 24.65 -26.67
N SER A 156 -17.98 23.57 -26.27
CA SER A 156 -16.54 23.63 -25.96
C SER A 156 -15.68 24.04 -27.15
N ARG A 157 -16.15 23.80 -28.37
CA ARG A 157 -15.43 24.12 -29.62
C ARG A 157 -15.36 25.63 -29.87
N GLU A 158 -16.21 26.43 -29.23
CA GLU A 158 -16.14 27.90 -29.32
C GLU A 158 -14.99 28.48 -28.49
N TRP A 159 -14.45 27.72 -27.54
CA TRP A 159 -13.50 28.23 -26.53
C TRP A 159 -12.20 27.45 -26.48
N ILE A 160 -12.20 26.17 -26.83
CA ILE A 160 -11.01 25.31 -26.85
C ILE A 160 -10.58 25.10 -28.29
N HIS A 161 -9.42 25.65 -28.65
CA HIS A 161 -8.87 25.58 -30.01
C HIS A 161 -7.66 24.67 -30.06
N ALA A 162 -7.68 23.70 -30.98
CA ALA A 162 -6.56 22.81 -31.24
C ALA A 162 -5.38 23.58 -31.83
N ARG A 163 -4.19 23.29 -31.32
CA ARG A 163 -2.91 23.81 -31.77
C ARG A 163 -2.05 22.65 -32.28
N PRO A 164 -1.60 22.67 -33.55
CA PRO A 164 -0.71 21.65 -34.07
C PRO A 164 0.67 21.74 -33.40
N LEU A 165 1.22 20.59 -33.00
CA LEU A 165 2.61 20.47 -32.53
C LEU A 165 3.52 19.95 -33.66
N PRO A 166 4.84 20.25 -33.62
CA PRO A 166 5.78 19.72 -34.60
C PRO A 166 5.78 18.19 -34.66
N ASN A 167 5.93 17.63 -35.87
CA ASN A 167 6.05 16.18 -36.13
C ASN A 167 4.85 15.31 -35.70
N GLN A 168 3.66 15.88 -35.54
CA GLN A 168 2.44 15.09 -35.31
C GLN A 168 1.93 14.42 -36.59
N THR A 169 1.45 13.18 -36.45
CA THR A 169 0.67 12.51 -37.49
C THR A 169 -0.67 13.21 -37.69
N ASP A 170 -1.30 13.05 -38.85
CA ASP A 170 -2.62 13.66 -39.12
C ASP A 170 -3.70 13.12 -38.18
N TRP A 171 -3.57 11.84 -37.79
CA TRP A 171 -4.38 11.25 -36.72
C TRP A 171 -4.22 12.02 -35.41
N ALA A 172 -2.99 12.29 -34.96
CA ALA A 172 -2.75 12.99 -33.70
C ALA A 172 -3.27 14.44 -33.73
N LYS A 173 -3.16 15.14 -34.88
CA LYS A 173 -3.69 16.49 -35.04
C LYS A 173 -5.21 16.57 -34.90
N ARG A 174 -5.93 15.50 -35.26
CA ARG A 174 -7.40 15.49 -35.31
C ARG A 174 -8.05 14.73 -34.15
N LEU A 175 -7.52 13.55 -33.79
CA LEU A 175 -8.11 12.60 -32.85
C LEU A 175 -7.37 12.51 -31.49
N SER A 176 -6.23 13.20 -31.35
CA SER A 176 -5.50 13.34 -30.09
C SER A 176 -4.89 14.75 -29.96
N ALA A 177 -5.70 15.76 -30.29
CA ALA A 177 -5.28 17.14 -30.40
C ALA A 177 -4.76 17.71 -29.07
N SER A 178 -3.80 18.63 -29.16
CA SER A 178 -3.40 19.53 -28.07
C SER A 178 -4.06 20.89 -28.31
N CYS A 179 -4.38 21.65 -27.26
CA CYS A 179 -5.10 22.91 -27.40
C CYS A 179 -4.39 24.08 -26.72
N ASP A 180 -4.75 25.29 -27.13
CA ASP A 180 -4.44 26.50 -26.37
C ASP A 180 -5.35 26.58 -25.12
N TYR A 181 -4.77 27.02 -24.02
CA TYR A 181 -5.43 27.18 -22.73
C TYR A 181 -5.02 28.49 -22.04
N THR A 182 -4.36 29.40 -22.75
CA THR A 182 -4.01 30.73 -22.26
C THR A 182 -5.20 31.67 -22.40
N GLY A 183 -5.70 32.19 -21.27
CA GLY A 183 -6.85 33.09 -21.26
C GLY A 183 -6.48 34.51 -20.87
N ASP A 184 -6.92 35.49 -21.66
CA ASP A 184 -6.82 36.92 -21.34
C ASP A 184 -8.11 37.46 -20.69
N ALA A 185 -8.06 38.71 -20.21
CA ALA A 185 -9.20 39.36 -19.56
C ALA A 185 -10.42 39.52 -20.50
N GLY A 186 -10.19 39.70 -21.81
CA GLY A 186 -11.25 39.85 -22.81
C GLY A 186 -12.00 38.55 -23.07
N LEU A 187 -11.29 37.42 -23.16
CA LEU A 187 -11.88 36.08 -23.25
C LEU A 187 -12.72 35.78 -22.02
N ARG A 188 -12.21 36.07 -20.82
CA ARG A 188 -12.95 35.86 -19.56
C ARG A 188 -14.24 36.68 -19.49
N ALA A 189 -14.18 37.95 -19.91
CA ALA A 189 -15.37 38.80 -19.97
C ALA A 189 -16.39 38.31 -21.01
N ARG A 190 -15.94 37.90 -22.21
CA ARG A 190 -16.82 37.32 -23.24
C ARG A 190 -17.47 36.03 -22.76
N PHE A 191 -16.69 35.14 -22.14
CA PHE A 191 -17.22 33.91 -21.55
C PHE A 191 -18.27 34.26 -20.50
N ALA A 192 -17.95 35.15 -19.57
CA ALA A 192 -18.86 35.57 -18.51
C ALA A 192 -20.18 36.18 -19.02
N ALA A 193 -20.17 36.90 -20.14
CA ALA A 193 -21.35 37.52 -20.74
C ALA A 193 -22.19 36.56 -21.60
N ALA A 194 -21.63 35.43 -22.06
CA ALA A 194 -22.28 34.52 -23.01
C ALA A 194 -23.47 33.70 -22.47
N GLY A 195 -23.80 33.79 -21.18
CA GLY A 195 -24.85 32.95 -20.58
C GLY A 195 -24.91 33.02 -19.05
N PRO A 196 -25.76 32.20 -18.42
CA PRO A 196 -26.01 32.23 -16.97
C PRO A 196 -24.79 31.80 -16.15
N ALA A 197 -24.88 31.94 -14.82
CA ALA A 197 -23.82 31.58 -13.88
C ALA A 197 -23.56 30.06 -13.81
N LEU A 198 -24.58 29.24 -14.10
CA LEU A 198 -24.49 27.78 -14.16
C LEU A 198 -24.43 27.33 -15.61
N ARG A 199 -23.39 26.58 -16.00
CA ARG A 199 -23.24 26.10 -17.38
C ARG A 199 -22.78 24.66 -17.46
N ILE A 200 -23.19 23.98 -18.53
CA ILE A 200 -22.68 22.67 -18.92
C ILE A 200 -22.00 22.78 -20.29
N ALA A 201 -20.78 22.25 -20.37
CA ALA A 201 -19.98 22.11 -21.58
C ALA A 201 -19.50 20.68 -21.78
N GLN A 202 -18.97 20.41 -22.96
CA GLN A 202 -18.48 19.08 -23.34
C GLN A 202 -17.02 18.90 -22.93
N GLY A 203 -16.67 17.75 -22.39
CA GLY A 203 -15.29 17.30 -22.37
C GLY A 203 -14.85 16.81 -23.76
N PHE A 204 -13.59 16.38 -23.88
CA PHE A 204 -13.07 15.58 -25.00
C PHE A 204 -13.01 16.25 -26.38
N ILE A 205 -13.81 17.29 -26.64
CA ILE A 205 -13.92 17.95 -27.94
C ILE A 205 -13.26 19.34 -27.93
N ALA A 206 -12.77 19.76 -29.10
CA ALA A 206 -12.16 21.06 -29.36
C ALA A 206 -12.41 21.48 -30.81
N ARG A 207 -12.10 22.73 -31.17
CA ARG A 207 -12.15 23.20 -32.56
C ARG A 207 -10.81 23.03 -33.25
N ALA A 208 -10.82 22.37 -34.39
CA ALA A 208 -9.65 22.20 -35.24
C ALA A 208 -9.26 23.50 -35.96
N PRO A 209 -8.01 23.63 -36.46
CA PRO A 209 -7.56 24.82 -37.20
C PRO A 209 -8.37 25.10 -38.48
N ASP A 210 -8.95 24.06 -39.10
CA ASP A 210 -9.82 24.17 -40.27
C ASP A 210 -11.27 24.59 -39.92
N GLY A 211 -11.56 24.82 -38.63
CA GLY A 211 -12.87 25.20 -38.12
C GLY A 211 -13.79 24.03 -37.77
N GLY A 212 -13.40 22.79 -38.09
CA GLY A 212 -14.15 21.56 -37.76
C GLY A 212 -13.94 21.07 -36.32
N THR A 213 -14.39 19.85 -36.05
CA THR A 213 -14.28 19.21 -34.72
C THR A 213 -12.96 18.47 -34.57
N ALA A 214 -12.23 18.72 -33.49
CA ALA A 214 -11.09 17.91 -33.05
C ALA A 214 -11.41 17.20 -31.73
N ILE A 215 -10.72 16.09 -31.50
CA ILE A 215 -10.84 15.26 -30.31
C ILE A 215 -9.51 15.26 -29.55
N LEU A 216 -9.59 15.36 -28.23
CA LEU A 216 -8.43 15.45 -27.33
C LEU A 216 -7.77 14.08 -27.05
N GLY A 217 -8.42 12.98 -27.41
CA GLY A 217 -7.96 11.61 -27.14
C GLY A 217 -8.22 11.16 -25.70
N ARG A 218 -7.50 10.12 -25.26
CA ARG A 218 -7.68 9.54 -23.91
C ARG A 218 -7.54 10.61 -22.80
N GLY A 219 -8.43 10.55 -21.82
CA GLY A 219 -8.50 11.55 -20.74
C GLY A 219 -8.91 12.95 -21.20
N GLY A 220 -9.49 13.07 -22.39
CA GLY A 220 -9.84 14.36 -22.98
C GLY A 220 -10.80 15.18 -22.12
N SER A 221 -11.75 14.58 -21.40
CA SER A 221 -12.66 15.34 -20.52
C SER A 221 -11.98 15.95 -19.30
N ASP A 222 -11.03 15.24 -18.66
CA ASP A 222 -10.21 15.82 -17.56
C ASP A 222 -9.38 16.98 -18.10
N THR A 223 -8.81 16.78 -19.30
CA THR A 223 -7.99 17.78 -19.98
C THR A 223 -8.81 19.02 -20.37
N SER A 224 -10.04 18.86 -20.87
CA SER A 224 -10.96 19.97 -21.15
C SER A 224 -11.27 20.78 -19.90
N ALA A 225 -11.53 20.12 -18.77
CA ALA A 225 -11.82 20.81 -17.51
C ALA A 225 -10.61 21.63 -17.02
N ALA A 226 -9.40 21.07 -17.16
CA ALA A 226 -8.17 21.81 -16.88
C ALA A 226 -7.95 22.99 -17.84
N TYR A 227 -8.22 22.82 -19.13
CA TYR A 227 -8.14 23.91 -20.10
C TYR A 227 -9.14 25.02 -19.78
N PHE A 228 -10.39 24.72 -19.46
CA PHE A 228 -11.34 25.72 -18.98
C PHE A 228 -10.88 26.38 -17.69
N GLY A 229 -10.35 25.60 -16.74
CA GLY A 229 -9.79 26.13 -15.50
C GLY A 229 -8.71 27.18 -15.77
N ALA A 230 -7.76 26.87 -16.65
CA ALA A 230 -6.69 27.77 -17.05
C ALA A 230 -7.18 29.00 -17.84
N LEU A 231 -8.04 28.80 -18.85
CA LEU A 231 -8.62 29.87 -19.67
C LEU A 231 -9.37 30.89 -18.83
N LEU A 232 -10.14 30.42 -17.85
CA LEU A 232 -10.97 31.26 -17.00
C LEU A 232 -10.20 31.85 -15.80
N GLY A 233 -9.00 31.34 -15.50
CA GLY A 233 -8.33 31.62 -14.23
C GLY A 233 -9.21 31.21 -13.04
N ALA A 234 -9.82 30.03 -13.14
CA ALA A 234 -10.78 29.52 -12.17
C ALA A 234 -10.17 29.41 -10.75
N ARG A 235 -11.00 29.54 -9.71
CA ARG A 235 -10.58 29.36 -8.32
C ARG A 235 -10.07 27.94 -8.06
N ARG A 236 -10.66 26.95 -8.75
CA ARG A 236 -10.22 25.56 -8.79
C ARG A 236 -10.94 24.76 -9.88
N VAL A 237 -10.34 23.63 -10.23
CA VAL A 237 -10.95 22.58 -11.06
C VAL A 237 -11.19 21.36 -10.18
N GLU A 238 -12.37 20.76 -10.27
CA GLU A 238 -12.74 19.57 -9.52
C GLU A 238 -13.02 18.41 -10.46
N ILE A 239 -12.37 17.29 -10.22
CA ILE A 239 -12.51 16.05 -10.97
C ILE A 239 -13.31 15.08 -10.10
N TRP A 240 -14.57 14.88 -10.47
CA TRP A 240 -15.50 14.00 -9.78
C TRP A 240 -15.49 12.61 -10.42
N THR A 241 -15.03 11.64 -9.65
CA THR A 241 -14.84 10.25 -10.07
C THR A 241 -15.53 9.28 -9.09
N ASP A 242 -15.27 7.98 -9.24
CA ASP A 242 -15.77 6.88 -8.40
C ASP A 242 -14.77 6.45 -7.30
N VAL A 243 -13.68 7.19 -7.15
CA VAL A 243 -12.64 7.00 -6.16
C VAL A 243 -12.45 8.33 -5.43
N PRO A 244 -12.32 8.35 -4.10
CA PRO A 244 -12.27 9.60 -3.34
C PRO A 244 -11.01 10.43 -3.55
N GLY A 245 -9.97 9.90 -4.18
CA GLY A 245 -8.76 10.64 -4.47
C GLY A 245 -7.63 9.74 -4.96
N MET A 246 -6.42 10.29 -4.93
CA MET A 246 -5.19 9.53 -5.20
C MET A 246 -4.76 8.81 -3.92
N PHE A 247 -4.21 7.61 -4.05
CA PHE A 247 -3.77 6.78 -2.93
C PHE A 247 -2.28 6.48 -3.01
N SER A 248 -1.67 6.16 -1.87
CA SER A 248 -0.26 5.77 -1.76
C SER A 248 0.07 4.45 -2.49
N ALA A 249 -0.95 3.67 -2.86
CA ALA A 249 -0.85 2.50 -3.72
C ALA A 249 -2.24 2.22 -4.32
N ASN A 250 -2.34 1.33 -5.30
CA ASN A 250 -3.66 0.93 -5.83
C ASN A 250 -4.49 0.28 -4.70
N PRO A 251 -5.62 0.89 -4.28
CA PRO A 251 -6.40 0.44 -3.13
C PRO A 251 -7.00 -0.96 -3.30
N ARG A 252 -7.21 -1.40 -4.55
CA ARG A 252 -7.70 -2.76 -4.85
C ARG A 252 -6.65 -3.84 -4.60
N ALA A 253 -5.38 -3.49 -4.71
CA ALA A 253 -4.25 -4.40 -4.47
C ALA A 253 -3.71 -4.27 -3.04
N VAL A 254 -3.77 -3.06 -2.46
CA VAL A 254 -3.23 -2.74 -1.14
C VAL A 254 -4.32 -2.07 -0.31
N PRO A 255 -5.09 -2.82 0.51
CA PRO A 255 -6.17 -2.25 1.32
C PRO A 255 -5.69 -1.20 2.34
N ASP A 256 -4.43 -1.30 2.78
CA ASP A 256 -3.80 -0.34 3.70
C ASP A 256 -3.24 0.91 3.00
N ALA A 257 -3.44 1.06 1.68
CA ALA A 257 -3.08 2.26 0.94
C ALA A 257 -3.81 3.47 1.52
N ARG A 258 -3.07 4.55 1.78
CA ARG A 258 -3.60 5.79 2.38
C ARG A 258 -4.01 6.78 1.32
N LEU A 259 -5.13 7.47 1.55
CA LEU A 259 -5.55 8.61 0.72
C LEU A 259 -4.46 9.69 0.77
N LEU A 260 -4.07 10.24 -0.37
CA LEU A 260 -3.15 11.36 -0.45
C LEU A 260 -3.98 12.64 -0.35
N SER A 261 -4.01 13.26 0.82
CA SER A 261 -4.87 14.42 1.09
C SER A 261 -4.44 15.66 0.31
N ARG A 262 -3.12 15.87 0.16
CA ARG A 262 -2.57 17.01 -0.56
C ARG A 262 -1.25 16.68 -1.24
N LEU A 263 -1.05 17.15 -2.48
CA LEU A 263 0.14 16.92 -3.29
C LEU A 263 0.58 18.18 -4.04
N ASP A 264 1.87 18.28 -4.36
CA ASP A 264 2.38 19.19 -5.38
C ASP A 264 1.97 18.69 -6.78
N TYR A 265 1.82 19.59 -7.74
CA TYR A 265 1.62 19.26 -9.15
C TYR A 265 2.70 18.33 -9.71
N GLU A 266 3.97 18.51 -9.34
CA GLU A 266 5.05 17.65 -9.85
C GLU A 266 4.92 16.21 -9.33
N GLU A 267 4.62 16.05 -8.04
CA GLU A 267 4.39 14.75 -7.43
C GLU A 267 3.14 14.08 -8.02
N ALA A 268 2.04 14.82 -8.14
CA ALA A 268 0.81 14.32 -8.75
C ALA A 268 1.01 13.92 -10.22
N GLN A 269 1.81 14.67 -10.98
CA GLN A 269 2.17 14.36 -12.36
C GLN A 269 2.85 12.99 -12.45
N GLU A 270 3.87 12.76 -11.62
CA GLU A 270 4.63 11.50 -11.59
C GLU A 270 3.76 10.32 -11.13
N ILE A 271 2.87 10.52 -10.15
CA ILE A 271 1.94 9.47 -9.71
C ILE A 271 0.95 9.12 -10.83
N ALA A 272 0.42 10.12 -11.54
CA ALA A 272 -0.53 9.91 -12.63
C ALA A 272 0.10 9.19 -13.84
N THR A 273 1.33 9.55 -14.22
CA THR A 273 2.04 8.94 -15.38
C THR A 273 2.44 7.49 -15.10
N THR A 274 2.81 7.17 -13.86
CA THR A 274 3.36 5.85 -13.50
C THR A 274 2.30 4.77 -13.24
N GLY A 275 1.01 5.08 -13.41
CA GLY A 275 -0.06 4.07 -13.39
C GLY A 275 -1.24 4.35 -12.46
N ALA A 276 -1.29 5.48 -11.76
CA ALA A 276 -2.47 5.87 -11.00
C ALA A 276 -3.57 6.41 -11.91
N LYS A 277 -4.48 5.54 -12.35
CA LYS A 277 -5.56 5.85 -13.32
C LYS A 277 -6.71 6.72 -12.77
N VAL A 278 -6.49 7.49 -11.70
CA VAL A 278 -7.52 8.36 -11.09
C VAL A 278 -7.68 9.67 -11.87
N LEU A 279 -6.59 10.17 -12.43
CA LEU A 279 -6.52 11.45 -13.12
C LEU A 279 -5.67 11.31 -14.38
N HIS A 280 -6.12 11.85 -15.51
CA HIS A 280 -5.28 11.82 -16.71
C HIS A 280 -4.10 12.82 -16.60
N PRO A 281 -2.84 12.41 -16.84
CA PRO A 281 -1.67 13.28 -16.63
C PRO A 281 -1.70 14.60 -17.42
N ARG A 282 -2.34 14.63 -18.59
CA ARG A 282 -2.43 15.83 -19.44
C ARG A 282 -3.19 17.01 -18.83
N CYS A 283 -4.04 16.76 -17.82
CA CYS A 283 -4.83 17.83 -17.20
C CYS A 283 -4.05 18.61 -16.11
N ILE A 284 -2.93 18.09 -15.61
CA ILE A 284 -2.19 18.69 -14.50
C ILE A 284 -1.40 19.93 -15.00
N HIS A 285 -0.76 19.82 -16.16
CA HIS A 285 0.12 20.87 -16.67
C HIS A 285 -0.57 22.23 -16.90
N PRO A 286 -1.75 22.30 -17.56
CA PRO A 286 -2.46 23.59 -17.74
C PRO A 286 -2.82 24.26 -16.41
N CYS A 287 -3.30 23.47 -15.45
CA CYS A 287 -3.61 23.95 -14.10
C CYS A 287 -2.36 24.41 -13.35
N ARG A 288 -1.23 23.73 -13.49
CA ARG A 288 0.05 24.13 -12.90
C ARG A 288 0.52 25.48 -13.42
N GLU A 289 0.53 25.69 -14.74
CA GLU A 289 0.96 26.96 -15.34
C GLU A 289 0.05 28.12 -14.93
N ALA A 290 -1.26 27.90 -14.93
CA ALA A 290 -2.25 28.89 -14.50
C ALA A 290 -2.37 29.04 -12.97
N ARG A 291 -1.66 28.21 -12.19
CA ARG A 291 -1.75 28.10 -10.71
C ARG A 291 -3.17 27.87 -10.20
N VAL A 292 -3.95 27.07 -10.92
CA VAL A 292 -5.33 26.70 -10.58
C VAL A 292 -5.32 25.36 -9.84
N PRO A 293 -5.74 25.28 -8.57
CA PRO A 293 -5.80 24.04 -7.80
C PRO A 293 -6.68 22.97 -8.46
N LEU A 294 -6.27 21.72 -8.37
CA LEU A 294 -7.03 20.55 -8.83
C LEU A 294 -7.52 19.74 -7.63
N TRP A 295 -8.82 19.48 -7.57
CA TRP A 295 -9.44 18.70 -6.48
C TRP A 295 -10.00 17.41 -7.05
N ILE A 296 -9.67 16.27 -6.46
CA ILE A 296 -10.22 14.97 -6.84
C ILE A 296 -11.21 14.55 -5.76
N ARG A 297 -12.44 14.23 -6.18
CA ARG A 297 -13.58 13.97 -5.29
C ARG A 297 -14.37 12.74 -5.74
N ASP A 298 -15.11 12.16 -4.81
CA ASP A 298 -16.01 11.04 -5.05
C ASP A 298 -17.45 11.54 -5.30
N THR A 299 -18.02 11.18 -6.44
CA THR A 299 -19.42 11.48 -6.79
C THR A 299 -20.43 10.82 -5.83
N GLU A 300 -20.15 9.64 -5.30
CA GLU A 300 -21.04 8.91 -4.38
C GLU A 300 -20.86 9.38 -2.93
N ARG A 301 -19.72 9.99 -2.58
CA ARG A 301 -19.38 10.46 -1.23
C ARG A 301 -18.94 11.93 -1.25
N PRO A 302 -19.85 12.87 -1.59
CA PRO A 302 -19.47 14.26 -1.89
C PRO A 302 -18.91 15.06 -0.71
N ASP A 303 -19.19 14.63 0.52
CA ASP A 303 -18.68 15.27 1.73
C ASP A 303 -17.25 14.85 2.09
N MET A 304 -16.68 13.83 1.42
CA MET A 304 -15.30 13.43 1.64
C MET A 304 -14.33 14.50 1.07
N PRO A 305 -13.26 14.88 1.81
CA PRO A 305 -12.34 15.94 1.39
C PRO A 305 -11.53 15.58 0.13
N GLY A 306 -11.24 14.29 -0.08
CA GLY A 306 -10.51 13.77 -1.24
C GLY A 306 -9.04 14.22 -1.32
N THR A 307 -8.54 14.44 -2.53
CA THR A 307 -7.15 14.87 -2.80
C THR A 307 -7.12 16.28 -3.38
N VAL A 308 -6.25 17.15 -2.86
CA VAL A 308 -5.98 18.48 -3.41
C VAL A 308 -4.58 18.55 -4.01
N ILE A 309 -4.45 19.06 -5.23
CA ILE A 309 -3.17 19.29 -5.92
C ILE A 309 -2.99 20.79 -6.12
N ASP A 310 -1.97 21.36 -5.48
CA ASP A 310 -1.66 22.79 -5.60
C ASP A 310 -0.18 23.11 -5.27
N SER A 311 0.20 24.38 -5.47
CA SER A 311 1.58 24.86 -5.25
C SER A 311 1.92 25.23 -3.79
N SER A 312 0.93 25.19 -2.90
CA SER A 312 1.09 25.48 -1.46
C SER A 312 1.20 24.22 -0.61
N ALA A 313 1.24 23.04 -1.24
CA ALA A 313 1.52 21.79 -0.57
C ALA A 313 2.90 21.84 0.12
N THR A 314 2.95 21.44 1.39
CA THR A 314 4.21 21.35 2.12
C THR A 314 5.05 20.21 1.53
N THR A 315 6.26 20.52 1.07
CA THR A 315 7.17 19.54 0.46
C THR A 315 7.80 18.66 1.54
N ILE A 316 7.08 17.62 1.97
CA ILE A 316 7.57 16.65 2.95
C ILE A 316 8.42 15.58 2.21
N PRO A 317 9.72 15.45 2.48
CA PRO A 317 10.54 14.38 1.90
C PRO A 317 9.99 13.00 2.27
N GLY A 318 10.02 12.06 1.33
CA GLY A 318 9.36 10.77 1.52
C GLY A 318 8.79 10.22 0.23
N VAL A 319 8.72 8.90 0.14
CA VAL A 319 7.86 8.21 -0.84
C VAL A 319 6.41 8.53 -0.48
N LYS A 320 5.63 8.99 -1.46
CA LYS A 320 4.20 9.30 -1.32
C LYS A 320 3.35 8.18 -1.89
N ALA A 321 3.76 7.62 -3.02
CA ALA A 321 3.05 6.54 -3.66
C ALA A 321 3.98 5.48 -4.23
N ILE A 322 3.45 4.27 -4.38
CA ILE A 322 4.02 3.18 -5.13
C ILE A 322 3.00 2.66 -6.15
N SER A 323 3.43 2.49 -7.39
CA SER A 323 2.59 2.00 -8.49
C SER A 323 3.25 0.82 -9.19
N SER A 324 2.43 0.03 -9.89
CA SER A 324 2.90 -1.05 -10.76
C SER A 324 2.20 -0.97 -12.11
N ARG A 325 2.97 -1.02 -13.20
CA ARG A 325 2.47 -1.04 -14.59
C ARG A 325 2.98 -2.29 -15.29
N ARG A 326 2.06 -3.09 -15.81
CA ARG A 326 2.29 -4.38 -16.49
C ARG A 326 2.42 -4.22 -18.01
N GLY A 327 2.85 -5.28 -18.71
CA GLY A 327 2.96 -5.27 -20.17
C GLY A 327 4.09 -4.40 -20.72
N ILE A 328 5.14 -4.18 -19.92
CA ILE A 328 6.33 -3.43 -20.35
C ILE A 328 7.20 -4.31 -21.22
N VAL A 329 7.64 -3.77 -22.35
CA VAL A 329 8.63 -4.38 -23.23
C VAL A 329 9.94 -3.63 -23.08
N LEU A 330 11.01 -4.35 -22.76
CA LEU A 330 12.37 -3.81 -22.75
C LEU A 330 13.11 -4.21 -24.03
N VAL A 331 13.83 -3.25 -24.60
CA VAL A 331 14.77 -3.46 -25.70
C VAL A 331 16.16 -3.11 -25.19
N SER A 332 17.01 -4.12 -25.04
CA SER A 332 18.42 -3.99 -24.67
C SER A 332 19.28 -4.02 -25.91
N MET A 333 20.14 -3.02 -26.05
CA MET A 333 21.00 -2.77 -27.20
C MET A 333 22.44 -2.78 -26.72
N GLU A 334 23.22 -3.76 -27.18
CA GLU A 334 24.62 -3.98 -26.79
C GLU A 334 25.56 -3.70 -27.97
N THR A 335 26.63 -2.94 -27.71
CA THR A 335 27.70 -2.71 -28.69
C THR A 335 29.07 -2.58 -28.01
N ILE A 336 30.11 -3.14 -28.64
CA ILE A 336 31.47 -3.24 -28.08
C ILE A 336 32.19 -1.88 -28.07
N GLY A 337 31.69 -0.87 -28.79
CA GLY A 337 32.40 0.40 -29.04
C GLY A 337 31.62 1.69 -28.72
N MET A 338 30.57 1.63 -27.91
CA MET A 338 29.66 2.77 -27.68
C MET A 338 30.38 4.06 -27.23
N TRP A 339 31.44 3.92 -26.43
CA TRP A 339 32.21 5.04 -25.88
C TRP A 339 33.10 5.77 -26.90
N GLN A 340 33.40 5.14 -28.04
CA GLN A 340 34.24 5.72 -29.11
C GLN A 340 33.42 6.14 -30.35
N GLN A 341 32.14 5.77 -30.39
CA GLN A 341 31.26 6.04 -31.53
C GLN A 341 30.38 7.26 -31.25
N VAL A 342 30.78 8.42 -31.79
CA VAL A 342 29.95 9.63 -31.77
C VAL A 342 28.64 9.36 -32.50
N GLY A 343 27.51 9.67 -31.87
CA GLY A 343 26.18 9.62 -32.50
C GLY A 343 25.39 8.33 -32.28
N PHE A 344 25.93 7.28 -31.64
CA PHE A 344 25.21 6.01 -31.46
C PHE A 344 23.80 6.16 -30.85
N LEU A 345 23.66 6.92 -29.75
CA LEU A 345 22.35 7.16 -29.13
C LEU A 345 21.41 7.96 -30.07
N SER A 346 21.95 8.89 -30.86
CA SER A 346 21.18 9.63 -31.85
C SER A 346 20.63 8.68 -32.92
N ASP A 347 21.49 7.82 -33.47
CA ASP A 347 21.15 6.84 -34.50
C ASP A 347 20.10 5.84 -34.00
N VAL A 348 20.19 5.43 -32.73
CA VAL A 348 19.20 4.58 -32.07
C VAL A 348 17.87 5.32 -31.96
N PHE A 349 17.84 6.51 -31.35
CA PHE A 349 16.60 7.27 -31.17
C PHE A 349 15.94 7.69 -32.49
N GLU A 350 16.72 7.92 -33.54
CA GLU A 350 16.21 8.21 -34.88
C GLU A 350 15.45 7.01 -35.47
N ARG A 351 15.90 5.78 -35.22
CA ARG A 351 15.16 4.56 -35.61
C ARG A 351 13.86 4.44 -34.84
N PHE A 352 13.86 4.61 -33.51
CA PHE A 352 12.60 4.62 -32.73
C PHE A 352 11.62 5.67 -33.26
N LYS A 353 12.12 6.86 -33.61
CA LYS A 353 11.33 7.93 -34.24
C LYS A 353 10.78 7.52 -35.61
N ALA A 354 11.58 6.89 -36.47
CA ALA A 354 11.16 6.45 -37.80
C ALA A 354 10.03 5.39 -37.73
N HIS A 355 10.06 4.54 -36.71
CA HIS A 355 9.01 3.54 -36.44
C HIS A 355 7.85 4.08 -35.60
N GLY A 356 7.87 5.35 -35.21
CA GLY A 356 6.79 5.99 -34.44
C GLY A 356 6.63 5.46 -33.01
N LEU A 357 7.69 4.89 -32.43
CA LEU A 357 7.69 4.32 -31.08
C LEU A 357 8.21 5.32 -30.05
N SER A 358 7.47 5.47 -28.95
CA SER A 358 7.87 6.31 -27.83
C SER A 358 8.64 5.50 -26.79
N ILE A 359 9.71 6.10 -26.26
CA ILE A 359 10.53 5.53 -25.20
C ILE A 359 10.13 6.16 -23.88
N ASP A 360 10.00 5.32 -22.86
CA ASP A 360 9.51 5.73 -21.54
C ASP A 360 10.64 5.74 -20.49
N LEU A 361 11.31 4.61 -20.26
CA LEU A 361 12.46 4.49 -19.36
C LEU A 361 13.73 4.23 -20.15
N ILE A 362 14.85 4.73 -19.63
CA ILE A 362 16.17 4.51 -20.19
C ILE A 362 17.12 4.14 -19.04
N GLY A 363 17.93 3.11 -19.25
CA GLY A 363 19.11 2.80 -18.45
C GLY A 363 20.29 2.51 -19.36
N SER A 364 21.47 2.99 -18.96
CA SER A 364 22.69 2.85 -19.76
C SER A 364 23.83 2.37 -18.89
N SER A 365 24.69 1.55 -19.47
CA SER A 365 26.06 1.27 -19.04
C SER A 365 27.04 1.72 -20.12
N GLU A 366 28.32 1.43 -19.93
CA GLU A 366 29.39 1.77 -20.89
C GLU A 366 29.21 1.11 -22.27
N ALA A 367 28.54 -0.05 -22.34
CA ALA A 367 28.40 -0.86 -23.56
C ALA A 367 26.96 -1.31 -23.86
N ASN A 368 25.99 -0.96 -23.02
CA ASN A 368 24.60 -1.39 -23.16
C ASN A 368 23.63 -0.23 -22.88
N VAL A 369 22.61 -0.08 -23.72
CA VAL A 369 21.47 0.79 -23.48
C VAL A 369 20.22 -0.06 -23.47
N THR A 370 19.48 -0.01 -22.37
CA THR A 370 18.19 -0.68 -22.24
C THR A 370 17.10 0.38 -22.14
N VAL A 371 16.11 0.28 -23.01
CA VAL A 371 14.97 1.20 -23.05
C VAL A 371 13.67 0.45 -22.87
N SER A 372 12.68 1.07 -22.24
CA SER A 372 11.31 0.57 -22.20
C SER A 372 10.44 1.27 -23.23
N LEU A 373 9.51 0.52 -23.79
CA LEU A 373 8.49 1.01 -24.71
C LEU A 373 7.20 1.34 -23.94
N ASP A 374 6.54 2.45 -24.29
CA ASP A 374 5.23 2.82 -23.73
C ASP A 374 4.12 1.94 -24.35
N PRO A 375 3.39 1.10 -23.58
CA PRO A 375 2.40 0.14 -24.08
C PRO A 375 1.13 0.72 -24.75
N SER A 376 1.21 1.90 -25.36
CA SER A 376 0.16 2.50 -26.20
C SER A 376 -0.31 1.56 -27.33
N ASP A 377 -1.55 1.77 -27.83
CA ASP A 377 -2.20 0.90 -28.84
C ASP A 377 -1.35 0.62 -30.10
N ASN A 378 -0.33 1.44 -30.40
CA ASN A 378 0.62 1.22 -31.50
C ASN A 378 1.49 -0.03 -31.32
N LEU A 379 1.73 -0.48 -30.08
CA LEU A 379 2.54 -1.68 -29.78
C LEU A 379 1.81 -3.01 -29.99
N VAL A 380 0.49 -2.99 -30.18
CA VAL A 380 -0.31 -4.22 -30.31
C VAL A 380 -0.13 -4.88 -31.69
N SER A 381 0.59 -4.24 -32.62
CA SER A 381 1.02 -4.91 -33.86
C SER A 381 2.44 -5.48 -33.70
N THR A 382 2.56 -6.80 -33.62
CA THR A 382 3.84 -7.54 -33.55
C THR A 382 4.81 -7.11 -34.65
N ASN A 383 4.28 -6.71 -35.81
CA ASN A 383 5.03 -6.30 -36.99
C ASN A 383 5.93 -5.06 -36.77
N VAL A 384 5.52 -4.09 -35.95
CA VAL A 384 6.31 -2.85 -35.75
C VAL A 384 7.52 -3.10 -34.85
N LEU A 385 7.38 -3.93 -33.81
CA LEU A 385 8.48 -4.27 -32.93
C LEU A 385 9.54 -5.12 -33.65
N ASP A 386 9.10 -6.09 -34.46
CA ASP A 386 10.01 -6.91 -35.27
C ASP A 386 10.77 -6.06 -36.30
N ALA A 387 10.09 -5.10 -36.94
CA ALA A 387 10.71 -4.15 -37.87
C ALA A 387 11.76 -3.26 -37.18
N LEU A 388 11.44 -2.72 -36.00
CA LEU A 388 12.39 -1.97 -35.18
C LEU A 388 13.61 -2.82 -34.82
N CYS A 389 13.40 -4.07 -34.37
CA CYS A 389 14.49 -4.95 -33.99
C CYS A 389 15.41 -5.26 -35.17
N ALA A 390 14.85 -5.49 -36.36
CA ALA A 390 15.62 -5.72 -37.58
C ALA A 390 16.46 -4.49 -38.00
N ASP A 391 15.93 -3.28 -37.81
CA ASP A 391 16.64 -2.03 -38.09
C ASP A 391 17.76 -1.76 -37.07
N LEU A 392 17.46 -1.91 -35.77
CA LEU A 392 18.46 -1.79 -34.71
C LEU A 392 19.57 -2.84 -34.81
N ALA A 393 19.26 -4.05 -35.29
CA ALA A 393 20.23 -5.13 -35.49
C ALA A 393 21.33 -4.80 -36.52
N GLN A 394 21.12 -3.77 -37.36
CA GLN A 394 22.13 -3.30 -38.32
C GLN A 394 23.30 -2.57 -37.64
N VAL A 395 23.08 -2.03 -36.42
CA VAL A 395 24.05 -1.18 -35.72
C VAL A 395 24.44 -1.70 -34.33
N CYS A 396 23.64 -2.60 -33.74
CA CYS A 396 23.92 -3.17 -32.42
C CYS A 396 23.32 -4.56 -32.26
N ARG A 397 23.71 -5.28 -31.20
CA ARG A 397 23.05 -6.53 -30.83
C ARG A 397 21.80 -6.21 -30.01
N VAL A 398 20.66 -6.68 -30.48
CA VAL A 398 19.35 -6.41 -29.85
C VAL A 398 18.88 -7.63 -29.06
N LYS A 399 18.36 -7.38 -27.85
CA LYS A 399 17.67 -8.37 -27.02
C LYS A 399 16.37 -7.77 -26.50
N VAL A 400 15.26 -8.46 -26.78
CA VAL A 400 13.94 -8.09 -26.26
C VAL A 400 13.65 -8.87 -24.97
N ILE A 401 13.11 -8.21 -23.95
CA ILE A 401 12.71 -8.82 -22.68
C ILE A 401 11.25 -8.42 -22.41
N ALA A 402 10.37 -9.42 -22.44
CA ALA A 402 8.93 -9.28 -22.21
C ALA A 402 8.33 -10.64 -21.78
N PRO A 403 7.21 -10.66 -21.04
CA PRO A 403 6.52 -9.50 -20.47
C PRO A 403 7.16 -9.03 -19.14
N CYS A 404 7.35 -7.72 -19.00
CA CYS A 404 7.89 -7.10 -17.78
C CYS A 404 6.84 -6.24 -17.06
N ALA A 405 7.09 -5.95 -15.79
CA ALA A 405 6.36 -4.96 -15.02
C ALA A 405 7.29 -3.91 -14.43
N ALA A 406 6.87 -2.65 -14.47
CA ALA A 406 7.55 -1.53 -13.83
C ALA A 406 6.92 -1.22 -12.48
N ILE A 407 7.69 -1.31 -11.39
CA ILE A 407 7.32 -0.89 -10.04
C ILE A 407 7.97 0.47 -9.79
N THR A 408 7.16 1.51 -9.59
CA THR A 408 7.66 2.88 -9.43
C THR A 408 7.37 3.41 -8.04
N LEU A 409 8.41 3.90 -7.36
CA LEU A 409 8.29 4.70 -6.14
C LEU A 409 8.23 6.17 -6.55
N VAL A 410 7.23 6.90 -6.07
CA VAL A 410 7.06 8.32 -6.35
C VAL A 410 7.01 9.11 -5.05
N GLY A 411 7.74 10.20 -4.97
CA GLY A 411 7.76 11.10 -3.82
C GLY A 411 8.79 12.21 -3.98
N ARG A 412 9.44 12.63 -2.91
CA ARG A 412 10.47 13.68 -2.97
C ARG A 412 11.71 13.29 -2.19
N GLY A 413 12.88 13.61 -2.74
CA GLY A 413 14.16 13.37 -2.08
C GLY A 413 14.66 11.94 -2.24
N MET A 414 14.33 11.25 -3.34
CA MET A 414 14.62 9.82 -3.55
C MET A 414 16.10 9.48 -3.30
N ARG A 415 17.04 10.29 -3.79
CA ARG A 415 18.49 10.12 -3.58
C ARG A 415 18.87 10.12 -2.12
N SER A 416 18.31 11.04 -1.34
CA SER A 416 18.61 11.15 0.09
C SER A 416 18.07 9.96 0.89
N MET A 417 17.06 9.26 0.36
CA MET A 417 16.36 8.18 1.04
C MET A 417 16.82 6.78 0.67
N LEU A 418 17.82 6.63 -0.21
CA LEU A 418 18.34 5.31 -0.61
C LEU A 418 18.72 4.45 0.62
N HIS A 419 19.27 5.05 1.68
CA HIS A 419 19.62 4.36 2.92
C HIS A 419 18.41 3.79 3.70
N LYS A 420 17.19 4.32 3.48
CA LYS A 420 15.94 3.83 4.08
C LYS A 420 15.23 2.78 3.22
N LEU A 421 15.75 2.52 2.02
CA LEU A 421 15.20 1.55 1.08
C LEU A 421 15.92 0.19 1.15
N SER A 422 16.79 -0.04 2.14
CA SER A 422 17.52 -1.30 2.28
C SER A 422 16.60 -2.52 2.31
N ASP A 423 15.53 -2.46 3.10
CA ASP A 423 14.58 -3.57 3.25
C ASP A 423 13.73 -3.75 1.99
N VAL A 424 13.42 -2.63 1.31
CA VAL A 424 12.75 -2.63 0.01
C VAL A 424 13.61 -3.31 -1.03
N TRP A 425 14.93 -3.03 -1.07
CA TRP A 425 15.88 -3.68 -1.97
C TRP A 425 16.02 -5.17 -1.66
N ALA A 426 16.00 -5.55 -0.38
CA ALA A 426 16.09 -6.94 0.03
C ALA A 426 14.91 -7.78 -0.49
N GLU A 427 13.71 -7.20 -0.62
CA GLU A 427 12.56 -7.91 -1.21
C GLU A 427 12.70 -8.17 -2.71
N PHE A 428 13.46 -7.34 -3.45
CA PHE A 428 13.84 -7.68 -4.82
C PHE A 428 14.89 -8.81 -4.86
N GLY A 429 15.53 -9.15 -3.73
CA GLY A 429 16.32 -10.37 -3.52
C GLY A 429 17.41 -10.64 -4.58
N ARG A 430 17.56 -11.93 -4.93
CA ARG A 430 18.32 -12.44 -6.09
C ARG A 430 17.51 -12.37 -7.40
N GLU A 431 16.35 -11.71 -7.38
CA GLU A 431 15.48 -11.63 -8.54
C GLU A 431 16.11 -10.74 -9.63
N ARG A 432 15.79 -11.02 -10.89
CA ARG A 432 16.40 -10.32 -12.02
C ARG A 432 15.69 -8.98 -12.24
N VAL A 433 16.09 -7.96 -11.49
CA VAL A 433 15.80 -6.58 -11.88
C VAL A 433 16.49 -6.31 -13.21
N HIS A 434 15.72 -6.09 -14.27
CA HIS A 434 16.24 -5.89 -15.63
C HIS A 434 16.69 -4.45 -15.86
N LEU A 435 16.02 -3.49 -15.22
CA LEU A 435 16.29 -2.07 -15.36
C LEU A 435 15.96 -1.36 -14.04
N ILE A 436 16.86 -0.45 -13.63
CA ILE A 436 16.59 0.55 -12.60
C ILE A 436 16.71 1.91 -13.28
N SER A 437 15.69 2.75 -13.14
CA SER A 437 15.70 4.12 -13.68
C SER A 437 15.32 5.09 -12.59
N GLN A 438 16.13 6.13 -12.40
CA GLN A 438 15.87 7.21 -11.45
C GLN A 438 15.71 8.51 -12.20
N SER A 439 14.66 9.28 -11.88
CA SER A 439 14.47 10.58 -12.50
C SER A 439 15.53 11.61 -12.06
N SER A 440 15.84 12.53 -12.98
CA SER A 440 16.75 13.64 -12.71
C SER A 440 16.19 14.64 -11.70
N ASN A 441 14.85 14.79 -11.68
CA ASN A 441 14.09 15.67 -10.77
C ASN A 441 13.97 15.13 -9.32
N ASP A 442 14.54 13.95 -9.03
CA ASP A 442 14.55 13.32 -7.69
C ASP A 442 13.15 12.99 -7.13
N LEU A 443 12.16 12.83 -8.03
CA LEU A 443 10.77 12.53 -7.69
C LEU A 443 10.39 11.06 -7.84
N ASN A 444 11.08 10.28 -8.67
CA ASN A 444 10.74 8.88 -8.87
C ASN A 444 11.95 7.95 -8.92
N LEU A 445 11.70 6.67 -8.61
CA LEU A 445 12.65 5.56 -8.74
C LEU A 445 11.88 4.34 -9.21
N THR A 446 12.23 3.82 -10.38
CA THR A 446 11.52 2.74 -11.06
C THR A 446 12.40 1.49 -11.18
N PHE A 447 11.80 0.34 -10.86
CA PHE A 447 12.39 -0.99 -11.01
C PHE A 447 11.58 -1.77 -12.04
N VAL A 448 12.24 -2.35 -13.04
CA VAL A 448 11.59 -3.23 -14.02
C VAL A 448 11.99 -4.67 -13.75
N VAL A 449 10.99 -5.52 -13.53
CA VAL A 449 11.12 -6.94 -13.18
C VAL A 449 10.27 -7.80 -14.13
N ASP A 450 10.44 -9.12 -14.09
CA ASP A 450 9.53 -10.04 -14.79
C ASP A 450 8.10 -9.87 -14.28
N GLU A 451 7.10 -9.87 -15.18
CA GLU A 451 5.72 -9.57 -14.81
C GLU A 451 5.14 -10.54 -13.77
N GLY A 452 5.48 -11.83 -13.87
CA GLY A 452 5.06 -12.86 -12.91
C GLY A 452 5.60 -12.65 -11.49
N LEU A 453 6.71 -11.92 -11.32
CA LEU A 453 7.29 -11.61 -10.02
C LEU A 453 6.59 -10.42 -9.35
N ALA A 454 6.14 -9.43 -10.13
CA ALA A 454 5.46 -8.25 -9.59
C ALA A 454 4.15 -8.58 -8.85
N GLU A 455 3.57 -9.75 -9.09
CA GLU A 455 2.35 -10.23 -8.44
C GLU A 455 2.58 -10.47 -6.93
N GLY A 456 1.87 -9.71 -6.10
CA GLY A 456 1.99 -9.78 -4.63
C GLY A 456 3.20 -9.07 -4.03
N MET A 457 4.07 -8.43 -4.82
CA MET A 457 5.14 -7.57 -4.30
C MET A 457 4.61 -6.22 -3.81
N LEU A 458 3.66 -5.62 -4.53
CA LEU A 458 3.17 -4.26 -4.25
C LEU A 458 2.69 -4.06 -2.80
N PRO A 459 1.89 -4.98 -2.19
CA PRO A 459 1.49 -4.83 -0.79
C PRO A 459 2.66 -4.96 0.19
N ARG A 460 3.61 -5.87 -0.07
CA ARG A 460 4.81 -6.07 0.77
C ARG A 460 5.72 -4.85 0.74
N LEU A 461 6.01 -4.33 -0.45
CA LEU A 461 6.82 -3.14 -0.64
C LEU A 461 6.18 -1.91 0.01
N HIS A 462 4.86 -1.74 -0.14
CA HIS A 462 4.12 -0.66 0.52
C HIS A 462 4.23 -0.73 2.05
N ALA A 463 4.07 -1.93 2.64
CA ALA A 463 4.21 -2.14 4.08
C ALA A 463 5.64 -1.84 4.56
N LEU A 464 6.67 -2.29 3.84
CA LEU A 464 8.07 -2.01 4.19
C LEU A 464 8.42 -0.54 4.09
N LEU A 465 7.92 0.16 3.07
CA LEU A 465 8.10 1.60 2.93
C LEU A 465 7.51 2.37 4.12
N ALA A 466 6.34 1.94 4.60
CA ALA A 466 5.72 2.52 5.78
C ALA A 466 6.53 2.20 7.06
N GLN A 467 6.97 0.96 7.23
CA GLN A 467 7.74 0.50 8.39
C GLN A 467 9.13 1.16 8.49
N SER A 468 9.84 1.32 7.37
CA SER A 468 11.16 1.95 7.35
C SER A 468 11.11 3.48 7.53
N GLY A 469 9.91 4.06 7.50
CA GLY A 469 9.71 5.50 7.50
C GLY A 469 10.20 6.18 6.21
N ALA A 470 10.43 5.42 5.13
CA ALA A 470 10.64 5.97 3.79
C ALA A 470 9.34 6.57 3.24
N MET A 471 8.19 5.98 3.59
CA MET A 471 6.86 6.55 3.40
C MET A 471 6.34 7.08 4.75
N PRO A 472 6.34 8.40 4.98
CA PRO A 472 6.00 8.98 6.29
C PRO A 472 4.48 9.03 6.50
N VAL A 473 3.84 7.87 6.63
CA VAL A 473 2.38 7.70 6.74
C VAL A 473 1.72 8.39 7.95
N SER A 474 2.52 8.80 8.93
CA SER A 474 2.09 9.58 10.10
C SER A 474 1.88 11.08 9.81
N GLU A 475 2.35 11.56 8.65
CA GLU A 475 2.22 12.96 8.23
C GLU A 475 0.81 13.23 7.69
N ALA A 476 -0.11 13.57 8.59
CA ALA A 476 -1.53 13.81 8.29
C ALA A 476 -1.79 14.94 7.27
N ALA A 477 -0.80 15.82 7.03
CA ALA A 477 -0.88 16.84 5.98
C ALA A 477 -0.87 16.24 4.57
N VAL A 478 -0.31 15.03 4.40
CA VAL A 478 -0.18 14.35 3.12
C VAL A 478 -0.96 13.04 3.10
N PHE A 479 -0.97 12.28 4.19
CA PHE A 479 -1.62 10.96 4.27
C PHE A 479 -2.89 11.01 5.13
N GLY A 480 -4.03 10.76 4.49
CA GLY A 480 -5.33 10.57 5.10
C GLY A 480 -5.60 9.10 5.47
N PRO A 481 -6.88 8.73 5.67
CA PRO A 481 -7.27 7.37 6.07
C PRO A 481 -6.89 6.33 5.00
N SER A 482 -6.70 5.08 5.45
CA SER A 482 -6.51 3.95 4.54
C SER A 482 -7.78 3.60 3.78
N TRP A 483 -7.65 3.01 2.60
CA TRP A 483 -8.79 2.53 1.82
C TRP A 483 -9.68 1.58 2.63
N ARG A 484 -9.07 0.65 3.36
CA ARG A 484 -9.80 -0.26 4.27
C ARG A 484 -10.70 0.50 5.24
N ARG A 485 -10.23 1.60 5.84
CA ARG A 485 -11.05 2.43 6.75
C ARG A 485 -12.15 3.20 6.05
N ILE A 486 -11.89 3.63 4.82
CA ILE A 486 -12.88 4.33 4.00
C ILE A 486 -14.01 3.36 3.61
N ASP A 487 -13.68 2.12 3.29
CA ASP A 487 -14.65 1.10 2.87
C ASP A 487 -15.37 0.43 4.06
N GLN A 488 -14.63 0.19 5.14
CA GLN A 488 -15.10 -0.38 6.40
C GLN A 488 -14.77 0.60 7.54
N PRO A 489 -15.65 1.54 7.88
CA PRO A 489 -15.42 2.44 8.99
C PRO A 489 -15.17 1.62 10.25
N ALA A 490 -14.03 1.88 10.91
CA ALA A 490 -13.55 1.08 12.03
C ALA A 490 -14.65 0.91 13.08
N THR A 491 -14.92 -0.34 13.46
CA THR A 491 -15.61 -0.62 14.70
C THR A 491 -14.74 -0.06 15.83
N LEU A 492 -15.32 0.80 16.67
CA LEU A 492 -14.63 1.31 17.86
C LEU A 492 -14.12 0.11 18.66
N ARG A 493 -12.79 -0.04 18.78
CA ARG A 493 -12.24 -1.10 19.62
C ARG A 493 -12.74 -0.90 21.05
N PRO A 494 -13.12 -1.98 21.74
CA PRO A 494 -13.36 -1.88 23.16
C PRO A 494 -12.11 -1.30 23.84
N PRO A 495 -12.27 -0.49 24.90
CA PRO A 495 -11.13 0.06 25.61
C PRO A 495 -10.23 -1.08 26.10
N THR A 496 -8.92 -0.84 26.11
CA THR A 496 -7.97 -1.83 26.62
C THR A 496 -8.15 -2.03 28.12
N TRP A 497 -7.65 -3.14 28.66
CA TRP A 497 -7.72 -3.38 30.11
C TRP A 497 -7.00 -2.27 30.90
N TRP A 498 -5.89 -1.74 30.37
CA TRP A 498 -5.09 -0.73 31.05
C TRP A 498 -5.80 0.63 31.10
N GLN A 499 -6.65 0.95 30.12
CA GLN A 499 -7.50 2.14 30.17
C GLN A 499 -8.51 2.03 31.31
N ARG A 500 -9.12 0.85 31.51
CA ARG A 500 -10.04 0.60 32.64
C ARG A 500 -9.33 0.61 34.00
N GLN A 501 -8.04 0.24 34.03
CA GLN A 501 -7.22 0.15 35.24
C GLN A 501 -6.29 1.35 35.43
N SER A 502 -6.51 2.47 34.73
CA SER A 502 -5.60 3.62 34.71
C SER A 502 -5.27 4.17 36.10
N GLY A 503 -6.29 4.31 36.97
CA GLY A 503 -6.10 4.76 38.35
C GLY A 503 -5.22 3.82 39.18
N ARG A 504 -5.38 2.51 39.03
CA ARG A 504 -4.54 1.50 39.72
C ARG A 504 -3.11 1.51 39.20
N LEU A 505 -2.93 1.67 37.88
CA LEU A 505 -1.60 1.79 37.27
C LEU A 505 -0.87 3.06 37.72
N LEU A 506 -1.57 4.19 37.83
CA LEU A 506 -1.01 5.42 38.39
C LEU A 506 -0.59 5.23 39.86
N HIS A 507 -1.39 4.52 40.66
CA HIS A 507 -1.01 4.20 42.04
C HIS A 507 0.24 3.31 42.11
N LEU A 508 0.35 2.29 41.26
CA LEU A 508 1.57 1.47 41.19
C LEU A 508 2.80 2.28 40.76
N ALA A 509 2.64 3.25 39.85
CA ALA A 509 3.72 4.14 39.45
C ALA A 509 4.24 5.02 40.60
N GLN A 510 3.39 5.41 41.56
CA GLN A 510 3.81 6.17 42.74
C GLN A 510 4.79 5.39 43.64
N ALA A 511 4.74 4.06 43.62
CA ALA A 511 5.69 3.19 44.32
C ALA A 511 7.04 3.07 43.58
N GLY A 512 7.18 3.69 42.41
CA GLY A 512 8.42 3.82 41.65
C GLY A 512 8.31 3.29 40.21
N THR A 513 9.02 3.98 39.32
CA THR A 513 9.25 3.65 37.90
C THR A 513 10.76 3.50 37.63
N PRO A 514 11.21 2.77 36.59
CA PRO A 514 10.42 2.01 35.61
C PRO A 514 9.79 0.72 36.21
N ARG A 515 8.57 0.38 35.79
CA ARG A 515 7.81 -0.76 36.34
C ARG A 515 6.95 -1.47 35.29
N TYR A 516 7.04 -2.79 35.22
CA TYR A 516 6.14 -3.64 34.47
C TYR A 516 4.93 -4.05 35.31
N VAL A 517 3.74 -4.05 34.69
CA VAL A 517 2.51 -4.56 35.30
C VAL A 517 1.86 -5.53 34.35
N TYR A 518 1.57 -6.75 34.82
CA TYR A 518 0.92 -7.80 34.02
C TYR A 518 -0.52 -8.07 34.50
N HIS A 519 -1.47 -8.02 33.57
CA HIS A 519 -2.88 -8.31 33.78
C HIS A 519 -3.19 -9.78 33.48
N LEU A 520 -3.22 -10.60 34.53
CA LEU A 520 -3.42 -12.05 34.42
C LEU A 520 -4.77 -12.47 33.80
N PRO A 521 -5.88 -11.73 33.97
CA PRO A 521 -7.12 -12.04 33.24
C PRO A 521 -6.94 -12.02 31.71
N THR A 522 -6.12 -11.11 31.17
CA THR A 522 -5.81 -11.08 29.72
C THR A 522 -4.97 -12.27 29.30
N VAL A 523 -4.04 -12.75 30.14
CA VAL A 523 -3.29 -13.99 29.87
C VAL A 523 -4.24 -15.18 29.75
N ARG A 524 -5.20 -15.29 30.68
CA ARG A 524 -6.20 -16.37 30.68
C ARG A 524 -7.14 -16.28 29.48
N GLU A 525 -7.58 -15.08 29.11
CA GLU A 525 -8.40 -14.84 27.93
C GLU A 525 -7.70 -15.35 26.66
N ARG A 526 -6.45 -14.93 26.41
CA ARG A 526 -5.66 -15.38 25.25
C ARG A 526 -5.35 -16.88 25.29
N ALA A 527 -5.10 -17.43 26.47
CA ALA A 527 -4.93 -18.87 26.65
C ALA A 527 -6.18 -19.65 26.24
N ARG A 528 -7.38 -19.18 26.65
CA ARG A 528 -8.66 -19.82 26.33
C ARG A 528 -9.02 -19.73 24.85
N GLU A 529 -8.69 -18.63 24.18
CA GLU A 529 -8.87 -18.51 22.73
C GLU A 529 -8.10 -19.61 21.97
N ILE A 530 -6.83 -19.84 22.33
CA ILE A 530 -6.02 -20.90 21.74
C ILE A 530 -6.45 -22.30 22.23
N ALA A 531 -6.91 -22.43 23.48
CA ALA A 531 -7.49 -23.65 23.99
C ALA A 531 -8.75 -24.07 23.20
N GLY A 532 -9.54 -23.08 22.73
CA GLY A 532 -10.74 -23.30 21.93
C GLY A 532 -10.48 -23.86 20.52
N VAL A 533 -9.24 -23.85 20.03
CA VAL A 533 -8.90 -24.41 18.72
C VAL A 533 -8.81 -25.94 18.81
N ALA A 534 -9.89 -26.63 18.42
CA ALA A 534 -10.03 -28.08 18.56
C ALA A 534 -8.98 -28.91 17.80
N ALA A 535 -8.42 -28.38 16.70
CA ALA A 535 -7.38 -29.06 15.94
C ALA A 535 -6.07 -29.24 16.74
N ILE A 536 -5.82 -28.44 17.78
CA ILE A 536 -4.56 -28.45 18.52
C ILE A 536 -4.63 -29.45 19.68
N ASP A 537 -3.73 -30.44 19.67
CA ASP A 537 -3.67 -31.50 20.69
C ASP A 537 -2.85 -31.10 21.91
N ARG A 538 -1.72 -30.41 21.72
CA ARG A 538 -0.88 -29.89 22.81
C ARG A 538 -0.42 -28.47 22.55
N ARG A 539 -0.24 -27.71 23.63
CA ARG A 539 0.10 -26.28 23.62
C ARG A 539 1.25 -26.06 24.59
N PHE A 540 2.34 -25.48 24.11
CA PHE A 540 3.51 -25.15 24.93
C PHE A 540 3.71 -23.64 24.94
N PHE A 541 3.73 -23.01 26.12
CA PHE A 541 4.09 -21.61 26.21
C PHE A 541 5.61 -21.46 26.09
N ALA A 542 6.06 -20.67 25.11
CA ALA A 542 7.49 -20.35 24.96
C ALA A 542 7.94 -19.42 26.10
N LEU A 543 8.62 -19.99 27.10
CA LEU A 543 8.91 -19.34 28.39
C LEU A 543 9.75 -18.07 28.23
N LYS A 544 10.65 -18.05 27.24
CA LYS A 544 11.45 -16.90 26.81
C LYS A 544 10.62 -15.63 26.51
N ALA A 545 9.31 -15.76 26.25
CA ALA A 545 8.43 -14.62 26.05
C ALA A 545 8.16 -13.86 27.35
N ASN A 546 7.91 -14.57 28.46
CA ASN A 546 7.71 -13.98 29.78
C ASN A 546 7.89 -15.05 30.89
N PRO A 547 9.00 -15.03 31.66
CA PRO A 547 9.26 -16.01 32.70
C PRO A 547 8.58 -15.70 34.05
N HIS A 548 7.73 -14.67 34.15
CA HIS A 548 7.20 -14.22 35.44
C HIS A 548 6.40 -15.35 36.16
N PRO A 549 6.71 -15.69 37.44
CA PRO A 549 6.15 -16.86 38.10
C PRO A 549 4.61 -16.93 38.09
N ARG A 550 3.93 -15.80 38.29
CA ARG A 550 2.46 -15.73 38.28
C ARG A 550 1.86 -15.93 36.88
N VAL A 551 2.57 -15.55 35.82
CA VAL A 551 2.14 -15.79 34.43
C VAL A 551 2.26 -17.28 34.12
N LEU A 552 3.36 -17.92 34.52
CA LEU A 552 3.54 -19.37 34.37
C LEU A 552 2.45 -20.15 35.10
N GLN A 553 2.14 -19.78 36.35
CA GLN A 553 1.06 -20.39 37.13
C GLN A 553 -0.32 -20.20 36.47
N ALA A 554 -0.60 -19.02 35.91
CA ALA A 554 -1.86 -18.77 35.21
C ALA A 554 -2.00 -19.64 33.95
N LEU A 555 -0.93 -19.80 33.16
CA LEU A 555 -0.95 -20.61 31.96
C LEU A 555 -1.02 -22.12 32.26
N GLU A 556 -0.34 -22.59 33.31
CA GLU A 556 -0.42 -23.98 33.75
C GLU A 556 -1.85 -24.36 34.14
N ALA A 557 -2.54 -23.46 34.85
CA ALA A 557 -3.94 -23.63 35.26
C ALA A 557 -4.92 -23.65 34.08
N GLU A 558 -4.60 -22.99 32.96
CA GLU A 558 -5.34 -23.07 31.70
C GLU A 558 -4.90 -24.27 30.82
N GLY A 559 -4.05 -25.16 31.35
CA GLY A 559 -3.68 -26.43 30.73
C GLY A 559 -2.46 -26.39 29.81
N PHE A 560 -1.71 -25.29 29.75
CA PHE A 560 -0.52 -25.19 28.88
C PHE A 560 0.67 -25.97 29.44
N GLY A 561 1.43 -26.61 28.56
CA GLY A 561 2.83 -27.00 28.83
C GLY A 561 3.79 -25.83 28.60
N PHE A 562 5.09 -26.09 28.65
CA PHE A 562 6.12 -25.06 28.52
C PHE A 562 7.26 -25.48 27.60
N GLU A 563 7.67 -24.54 26.74
CA GLU A 563 8.88 -24.66 25.93
C GLU A 563 10.00 -23.86 26.59
N CYS A 564 11.16 -24.48 26.75
CA CYS A 564 12.38 -23.91 27.33
C CYS A 564 13.54 -24.05 26.33
N VAL A 565 14.36 -23.01 26.21
CA VAL A 565 15.52 -23.00 25.30
C VAL A 565 16.87 -23.11 26.02
N SER A 566 16.89 -23.01 27.35
CA SER A 566 18.11 -23.14 28.15
C SER A 566 17.89 -23.91 29.45
N ARG A 567 18.98 -24.44 30.01
CA ARG A 567 18.97 -25.05 31.34
C ARG A 567 18.44 -24.10 32.42
N GLY A 568 18.78 -22.81 32.35
CA GLY A 568 18.31 -21.81 33.31
C GLY A 568 16.78 -21.65 33.29
N GLU A 569 16.17 -21.72 32.11
CA GLU A 569 14.72 -21.71 31.97
C GLU A 569 14.07 -22.97 32.56
N LEU A 570 14.65 -24.16 32.31
CA LEU A 570 14.18 -25.41 32.93
C LEU A 570 14.24 -25.36 34.46
N GLU A 571 15.36 -24.91 35.02
CA GLU A 571 15.52 -24.78 36.48
C GLU A 571 14.57 -23.75 37.08
N HIS A 572 14.33 -22.64 36.38
CA HIS A 572 13.33 -21.65 36.78
C HIS A 572 11.91 -22.24 36.76
N LEU A 573 11.53 -22.91 35.67
CA LEU A 573 10.21 -23.51 35.51
C LEU A 573 9.89 -24.50 36.63
N TYR A 574 10.77 -25.46 36.90
CA TYR A 574 10.53 -26.46 37.95
C TYR A 574 10.61 -25.90 39.37
N ARG A 575 11.27 -24.76 39.57
CA ARG A 575 11.23 -24.06 40.86
C ARG A 575 9.89 -23.36 41.09
N VAL A 576 9.28 -22.82 40.03
CA VAL A 576 7.96 -22.18 40.10
C VAL A 576 6.83 -23.20 40.11
N LEU A 577 6.96 -24.27 39.33
CA LEU A 577 5.98 -25.34 39.12
C LEU A 577 6.61 -26.72 39.45
N PRO A 578 6.85 -27.02 40.74
CA PRO A 578 7.56 -28.24 41.14
C PRO A 578 6.80 -29.53 40.84
N SER A 579 5.48 -29.45 40.64
CA SER A 579 4.61 -30.60 40.33
C SER A 579 4.33 -30.76 38.83
N LEU A 580 4.96 -29.96 37.96
CA LEU A 580 4.75 -30.06 36.51
C LEU A 580 5.31 -31.39 35.99
N ALA A 581 4.49 -32.12 35.23
CA ALA A 581 4.90 -33.38 34.62
C ALA A 581 5.97 -33.16 33.52
N PRO A 582 7.02 -33.99 33.44
CA PRO A 582 8.07 -33.82 32.43
C PRO A 582 7.59 -33.86 30.98
N ASP A 583 6.53 -34.61 30.69
CA ASP A 583 5.92 -34.70 29.35
C ASP A 583 5.06 -33.48 29.00
N ARG A 584 4.95 -32.48 29.88
CA ARG A 584 4.40 -31.14 29.59
C ARG A 584 5.51 -30.12 29.32
N VAL A 585 6.76 -30.55 29.19
CA VAL A 585 7.91 -29.69 28.94
C VAL A 585 8.63 -30.08 27.66
N LEU A 586 8.86 -29.09 26.82
CA LEU A 586 9.66 -29.19 25.60
C LEU A 586 10.95 -28.40 25.78
N PHE A 587 12.09 -29.03 25.53
CA PHE A 587 13.40 -28.40 25.55
C PHE A 587 13.92 -28.23 24.12
N THR A 588 13.93 -27.00 23.61
CA THR A 588 14.28 -26.66 22.23
C THR A 588 15.53 -25.75 22.19
N PRO A 589 16.70 -26.26 22.61
CA PRO A 589 17.93 -25.50 22.59
C PRO A 589 18.41 -25.25 21.15
N SER A 590 19.31 -24.26 20.99
CA SER A 590 20.06 -24.07 19.76
C SER A 590 21.54 -23.90 20.10
N PHE A 591 22.39 -24.76 19.53
CA PHE A 591 23.84 -24.80 19.81
C PHE A 591 24.19 -24.86 21.32
N ALA A 592 23.37 -25.54 22.13
CA ALA A 592 23.58 -25.58 23.57
C ALA A 592 24.80 -26.45 23.96
N PRO A 593 25.44 -26.19 25.12
CA PRO A 593 26.47 -27.06 25.67
C PRO A 593 25.94 -28.48 25.95
N ARG A 594 26.80 -29.50 25.84
CA ARG A 594 26.50 -30.91 26.16
C ARG A 594 25.77 -31.08 27.50
N GLY A 595 26.18 -30.32 28.51
CA GLY A 595 25.60 -30.39 29.86
C GLY A 595 24.12 -30.00 29.93
N GLU A 596 23.63 -29.15 29.01
CA GLU A 596 22.22 -28.77 28.96
C GLU A 596 21.36 -29.90 28.37
N TYR A 597 21.84 -30.55 27.30
CA TYR A 597 21.18 -31.74 26.76
C TYR A 597 21.10 -32.86 27.80
N ALA A 598 22.19 -33.10 28.55
CA ALA A 598 22.19 -34.10 29.60
C ALA A 598 21.18 -33.78 30.72
N ALA A 599 21.16 -32.54 31.20
CA ALA A 599 20.23 -32.11 32.23
C ALA A 599 18.76 -32.25 31.81
N ALA A 600 18.44 -31.97 30.53
CA ALA A 600 17.10 -32.14 30.00
C ALA A 600 16.71 -33.62 29.87
N LEU A 601 17.59 -34.45 29.29
CA LEU A 601 17.35 -35.90 29.13
C LEU A 601 17.21 -36.64 30.47
N ASP A 602 17.97 -36.24 31.49
CA ASP A 602 17.88 -36.81 32.84
C ASP A 602 16.55 -36.48 33.53
N LYS A 603 15.94 -35.34 33.19
CA LYS A 603 14.60 -34.96 33.66
C LYS A 603 13.47 -35.67 32.91
N GLY A 604 13.75 -36.30 31.77
CA GLY A 604 12.75 -36.98 30.95
C GLY A 604 11.80 -36.03 30.21
N VAL A 605 12.22 -34.78 29.95
CA VAL A 605 11.45 -33.85 29.10
C VAL A 605 11.67 -34.16 27.61
N PHE A 606 10.81 -33.64 26.73
CA PHE A 606 11.04 -33.76 25.29
C PHE A 606 12.27 -32.92 24.90
N VAL A 607 13.23 -33.52 24.18
CA VAL A 607 14.46 -32.84 23.75
C VAL A 607 14.50 -32.71 22.24
N THR A 608 14.55 -31.48 21.76
CA THR A 608 14.67 -31.16 20.35
C THR A 608 16.14 -31.02 19.95
N ILE A 609 16.48 -31.57 18.79
CA ILE A 609 17.78 -31.41 18.13
C ILE A 609 17.57 -30.85 16.72
N ASP A 610 18.45 -29.95 16.30
CA ASP A 610 18.38 -29.22 15.02
C ASP A 610 19.54 -29.56 14.08
N SER A 611 20.44 -30.47 14.48
CA SER A 611 21.55 -30.95 13.66
C SER A 611 21.97 -32.36 14.05
N ALA A 612 22.69 -33.07 13.18
CA ALA A 612 23.23 -34.40 13.46
C ALA A 612 24.46 -34.38 14.41
N THR A 613 25.00 -33.19 14.69
CA THR A 613 26.25 -33.03 15.44
C THR A 613 26.19 -33.58 16.86
N PRO A 614 25.15 -33.31 17.68
CA PRO A 614 25.03 -33.89 19.02
C PRO A 614 24.97 -35.43 19.00
N LEU A 615 24.30 -36.01 18.01
CA LEU A 615 24.19 -37.47 17.86
C LEU A 615 25.55 -38.11 17.51
N ARG A 616 26.36 -37.45 16.68
CA ARG A 616 27.70 -37.94 16.29
C ARG A 616 28.75 -37.76 17.38
N GLN A 617 28.73 -36.62 18.06
CA GLN A 617 29.74 -36.29 19.05
C GLN A 617 29.45 -36.93 20.41
N TRP A 618 28.17 -37.06 20.76
CA TRP A 618 27.73 -37.56 22.08
C TRP A 618 26.72 -38.72 21.95
N PRO A 619 27.01 -39.78 21.16
CA PRO A 619 26.04 -40.86 20.90
C PRO A 619 25.56 -41.56 22.17
N GLU A 620 26.45 -41.74 23.15
CA GLU A 620 26.14 -42.32 24.47
C GLU A 620 25.01 -41.57 25.20
N LEU A 621 24.91 -40.26 25.00
CA LEU A 621 23.91 -39.43 25.66
C LEU A 621 22.50 -39.70 25.13
N PHE A 622 22.38 -40.03 23.84
CA PHE A 622 21.11 -40.20 23.15
C PHE A 622 20.70 -41.66 22.97
N ARG A 623 21.54 -42.61 23.41
CA ARG A 623 21.26 -44.04 23.26
C ARG A 623 19.99 -44.44 24.00
N GLY A 624 19.05 -45.04 23.26
CA GLY A 624 17.75 -45.46 23.77
C GLY A 624 16.84 -44.31 24.17
N ARG A 625 17.15 -43.08 23.77
CA ARG A 625 16.35 -41.89 24.06
C ARG A 625 15.48 -41.52 22.88
N ASP A 626 14.31 -40.97 23.20
CA ASP A 626 13.43 -40.34 22.24
C ASP A 626 13.83 -38.87 22.05
N VAL A 627 13.84 -38.41 20.81
CA VAL A 627 14.19 -37.03 20.43
C VAL A 627 13.18 -36.45 19.45
N VAL A 628 13.08 -35.13 19.45
CA VAL A 628 12.33 -34.34 18.47
C VAL A 628 13.32 -33.76 17.46
N LEU A 629 13.03 -33.85 16.17
CA LEU A 629 13.86 -33.26 15.13
C LEU A 629 13.25 -31.92 14.69
N ARG A 630 14.03 -30.83 14.81
CA ARG A 630 13.68 -29.54 14.22
C ARG A 630 14.18 -29.46 12.78
N LEU A 631 13.29 -29.17 11.85
CA LEU A 631 13.58 -29.02 10.42
C LEU A 631 13.49 -27.56 9.97
N ASP A 632 14.28 -27.22 8.96
CA ASP A 632 14.11 -26.01 8.16
C ASP A 632 13.35 -26.37 6.87
N PRO A 633 12.12 -25.87 6.67
CA PRO A 633 11.34 -26.12 5.46
C PRO A 633 11.81 -25.33 4.23
N GLY A 634 12.89 -24.53 4.35
CA GLY A 634 13.54 -23.84 3.23
C GLY A 634 12.99 -22.44 2.93
N PHE A 635 12.05 -21.94 3.74
CA PHE A 635 11.54 -20.58 3.68
C PHE A 635 11.33 -20.01 5.10
N GLY A 636 11.40 -18.67 5.22
CA GLY A 636 11.35 -17.91 6.47
C GLY A 636 10.30 -16.80 6.45
N HIS A 637 9.61 -16.55 7.57
CA HIS A 637 8.64 -15.45 7.71
C HIS A 637 8.83 -14.73 9.03
N GLY A 638 8.85 -13.40 9.00
CA GLY A 638 8.98 -12.59 10.22
C GLY A 638 8.99 -11.11 9.90
N HIS A 639 8.53 -10.30 10.87
CA HIS A 639 8.44 -8.83 10.75
C HIS A 639 9.81 -8.12 10.76
N HIS A 640 10.90 -8.86 10.99
CA HIS A 640 12.28 -8.36 10.89
C HIS A 640 13.22 -9.54 10.58
N GLU A 641 14.33 -9.30 9.89
CA GLU A 641 15.40 -10.28 9.61
C GLU A 641 15.80 -11.13 10.85
N LYS A 642 15.99 -10.49 12.02
CA LYS A 642 16.41 -11.16 13.27
C LYS A 642 15.37 -12.08 13.90
N VAL A 643 14.14 -12.12 13.37
CA VAL A 643 13.05 -13.01 13.81
C VAL A 643 12.53 -13.92 12.70
N ARG A 644 13.22 -13.99 11.56
CA ARG A 644 13.03 -15.02 10.52
C ARG A 644 13.88 -16.22 10.92
N THR A 645 13.26 -17.38 11.15
CA THR A 645 13.96 -18.56 11.71
C THR A 645 13.96 -19.79 10.79
N GLY A 646 13.62 -19.61 9.51
CA GLY A 646 13.76 -20.62 8.45
C GLY A 646 14.37 -20.02 7.16
N GLY A 647 14.88 -20.87 6.27
CA GLY A 647 15.60 -20.51 5.05
C GLY A 647 17.13 -20.57 5.19
N LYS A 648 17.84 -20.48 4.05
CA LYS A 648 19.29 -20.70 3.93
C LYS A 648 20.17 -19.91 4.93
N ASP A 649 19.76 -18.69 5.28
CA ASP A 649 20.50 -17.81 6.18
C ASP A 649 20.10 -17.99 7.66
N ALA A 650 19.10 -18.83 7.94
CA ALA A 650 18.71 -19.18 9.30
C ALA A 650 19.69 -20.19 9.89
N LYS A 651 20.12 -19.93 11.14
CA LYS A 651 20.97 -20.88 11.89
C LYS A 651 20.20 -22.05 12.51
N PHE A 652 18.90 -22.15 12.28
CA PHE A 652 18.01 -23.05 13.01
C PHE A 652 17.42 -24.13 12.12
N GLY A 653 17.30 -25.33 12.66
CA GLY A 653 16.67 -26.46 11.98
C GLY A 653 17.62 -27.15 11.01
N LEU A 654 17.41 -28.46 10.84
CA LEU A 654 18.12 -29.26 9.86
C LEU A 654 17.48 -29.02 8.48
N ALA A 655 18.31 -28.69 7.48
CA ALA A 655 17.85 -28.61 6.09
C ALA A 655 17.25 -29.94 5.63
N ALA A 656 16.14 -29.88 4.88
CA ALA A 656 15.42 -31.07 4.45
C ALA A 656 16.30 -32.06 3.66
N GLU A 657 17.26 -31.56 2.88
CA GLU A 657 18.19 -32.38 2.09
C GLU A 657 19.16 -33.19 2.97
N ALA A 658 19.45 -32.72 4.19
CA ALA A 658 20.32 -33.39 5.15
C ALA A 658 19.59 -34.43 6.00
N LEU A 659 18.27 -34.60 5.82
CA LEU A 659 17.47 -35.55 6.57
C LEU A 659 18.01 -37.00 6.49
N PRO A 660 18.39 -37.56 5.32
CA PRO A 660 18.92 -38.92 5.26
C PRO A 660 20.17 -39.12 6.15
N GLU A 661 21.10 -38.18 6.10
CA GLU A 661 22.36 -38.19 6.87
C GLU A 661 22.10 -38.09 8.39
N PHE A 662 21.06 -37.35 8.77
CA PHE A 662 20.61 -37.27 10.15
C PHE A 662 19.98 -38.58 10.62
N LEU A 663 19.13 -39.22 9.80
CA LEU A 663 18.52 -40.50 10.12
C LEU A 663 19.56 -41.61 10.30
N ASP A 664 20.64 -41.59 9.52
CA ASP A 664 21.78 -42.50 9.71
C ASP A 664 22.48 -42.26 11.06
N ALA A 665 22.72 -40.99 11.42
CA ALA A 665 23.34 -40.63 12.70
C ALA A 665 22.46 -41.01 13.90
N ALA A 666 21.14 -40.79 13.81
CA ALA A 666 20.18 -41.18 14.85
C ALA A 666 20.16 -42.70 15.06
N ARG A 667 20.14 -43.47 13.96
CA ARG A 667 20.25 -44.94 14.00
C ARG A 667 21.56 -45.39 14.63
N ALA A 668 22.69 -44.78 14.27
CA ALA A 668 24.00 -45.11 14.84
C ALA A 668 24.10 -44.78 16.34
N ALA A 669 23.48 -43.68 16.79
CA ALA A 669 23.41 -43.33 18.20
C ALA A 669 22.40 -44.18 19.00
N GLY A 670 21.48 -44.88 18.32
CA GLY A 670 20.36 -45.59 18.94
C GLY A 670 19.28 -44.65 19.48
N ALA A 671 19.14 -43.46 18.89
CA ALA A 671 18.11 -42.49 19.23
C ALA A 671 16.87 -42.69 18.34
N ARG A 672 15.67 -42.47 18.89
CA ARG A 672 14.40 -42.61 18.14
C ARG A 672 13.75 -41.24 17.95
N ILE A 673 13.36 -40.94 16.72
CA ILE A 673 12.72 -39.66 16.38
C ILE A 673 11.21 -39.82 16.56
N ILE A 674 10.64 -39.13 17.54
CA ILE A 674 9.21 -39.27 17.89
C ILE A 674 8.35 -38.09 17.46
N GLY A 675 8.98 -36.98 17.04
CA GLY A 675 8.29 -35.75 16.64
C GLY A 675 9.10 -34.95 15.65
N LEU A 676 8.40 -34.19 14.80
CA LEU A 676 9.00 -33.17 13.95
C LEU A 676 8.56 -31.78 14.42
N HIS A 677 9.48 -30.83 14.36
CA HIS A 677 9.21 -29.44 14.73
C HIS A 677 9.69 -28.50 13.62
N ALA A 678 8.93 -27.44 13.33
CA ALA A 678 9.44 -26.28 12.62
C ALA A 678 8.95 -24.99 13.26
N HIS A 679 9.83 -23.99 13.28
CA HIS A 679 9.47 -22.63 13.66
C HIS A 679 10.06 -21.67 12.63
N ILE A 680 9.19 -21.03 11.86
CA ILE A 680 9.56 -20.26 10.66
C ILE A 680 9.73 -18.76 10.96
N GLY A 681 9.18 -18.31 12.08
CA GLY A 681 9.50 -17.03 12.70
C GLY A 681 8.33 -16.44 13.46
N SER A 682 8.24 -15.12 13.52
CA SER A 682 7.32 -14.45 14.44
C SER A 682 6.69 -13.18 13.86
N GLY A 683 5.41 -12.96 14.17
CA GLY A 683 4.61 -11.81 13.73
C GLY A 683 3.79 -12.15 12.49
N ILE A 684 3.35 -13.41 12.40
CA ILE A 684 2.67 -13.96 11.23
C ILE A 684 1.17 -13.71 11.40
N HIS A 685 0.56 -13.05 10.42
CA HIS A 685 -0.88 -12.76 10.40
C HIS A 685 -1.66 -13.63 9.40
N ASP A 686 -0.97 -14.31 8.48
CA ASP A 686 -1.60 -15.25 7.54
C ASP A 686 -1.86 -16.60 8.21
N ALA A 687 -3.13 -16.91 8.43
CA ALA A 687 -3.59 -18.17 9.02
C ALA A 687 -3.17 -19.41 8.21
N ARG A 688 -3.04 -19.32 6.88
CA ARG A 688 -2.69 -20.47 6.02
C ARG A 688 -1.22 -20.86 6.12
N HIS A 689 -0.40 -20.02 6.76
CA HIS A 689 1.01 -20.30 6.96
C HIS A 689 1.23 -21.66 7.66
N TRP A 690 0.60 -21.88 8.81
CA TRP A 690 0.77 -23.12 9.58
C TRP A 690 0.21 -24.36 8.89
N HIS A 691 -0.82 -24.20 8.04
CA HIS A 691 -1.28 -25.29 7.17
C HIS A 691 -0.13 -25.79 6.27
N THR A 692 0.56 -24.87 5.59
CA THR A 692 1.69 -25.22 4.71
C THR A 692 2.82 -25.91 5.48
N VAL A 693 3.19 -25.39 6.66
CA VAL A 693 4.24 -25.99 7.51
C VAL A 693 3.86 -27.41 7.92
N TYR A 694 2.63 -27.59 8.43
CA TYR A 694 2.17 -28.90 8.88
C TYR A 694 2.18 -29.92 7.73
N ALA A 695 1.64 -29.56 6.56
CA ALA A 695 1.58 -30.46 5.41
C ALA A 695 2.97 -30.93 4.96
N GLN A 696 3.96 -30.03 4.96
CA GLN A 696 5.34 -30.36 4.62
C GLN A 696 5.98 -31.29 5.65
N LEU A 697 5.85 -30.98 6.94
CA LEU A 697 6.36 -31.85 8.00
C LEU A 697 5.67 -33.22 7.99
N ALA A 698 4.36 -33.28 7.71
CA ALA A 698 3.62 -34.53 7.62
C ALA A 698 4.12 -35.43 6.49
N SER A 699 4.39 -34.85 5.32
CA SER A 699 5.01 -35.55 4.19
C SER A 699 6.38 -36.15 4.55
N LEU A 700 7.22 -35.40 5.28
CA LEU A 700 8.52 -35.90 5.75
C LEU A 700 8.38 -36.96 6.85
N ALA A 701 7.39 -36.82 7.73
CA ALA A 701 7.14 -37.75 8.83
C ALA A 701 6.77 -39.16 8.33
N GLU A 702 6.04 -39.27 7.22
CA GLU A 702 5.68 -40.56 6.61
C GLU A 702 6.91 -41.40 6.25
N GLY A 703 8.01 -40.76 5.83
CA GLY A 703 9.27 -41.42 5.52
C GLY A 703 10.07 -41.90 6.74
N ILE A 704 9.76 -41.40 7.94
CA ILE A 704 10.47 -41.74 9.20
C ILE A 704 9.75 -42.88 9.94
N GLY A 705 8.42 -42.89 9.92
CA GLY A 705 7.58 -43.99 10.46
C GLY A 705 7.49 -44.09 11.99
N THR A 706 8.36 -43.42 12.75
CA THR A 706 8.33 -43.38 14.23
C THR A 706 7.74 -42.09 14.81
N VAL A 707 7.40 -41.13 13.96
CA VAL A 707 6.86 -39.81 14.33
C VAL A 707 5.41 -39.94 14.78
N GLY A 708 5.10 -39.45 15.98
CA GLY A 708 3.74 -39.42 16.54
C GLY A 708 3.12 -38.02 16.61
N PHE A 709 3.91 -36.96 16.43
CA PHE A 709 3.41 -35.58 16.48
C PHE A 709 4.22 -34.62 15.60
N ILE A 710 3.56 -33.52 15.25
CA ILE A 710 4.12 -32.41 14.49
C ILE A 710 3.89 -31.14 15.28
N ASP A 711 4.99 -30.46 15.61
CA ASP A 711 4.98 -29.14 16.20
C ASP A 711 5.22 -28.08 15.12
N VAL A 712 4.22 -27.22 14.90
CA VAL A 712 4.29 -26.14 13.90
C VAL A 712 4.82 -24.84 14.49
N GLY A 713 5.29 -24.88 15.74
CA GLY A 713 5.85 -23.77 16.47
C GLY A 713 4.82 -22.70 16.81
N GLY A 714 5.32 -21.53 17.22
CA GLY A 714 4.50 -20.36 17.51
C GLY A 714 4.47 -19.34 16.37
N GLY A 715 4.55 -18.07 16.76
CA GLY A 715 4.78 -16.96 15.82
C GLY A 715 3.56 -16.11 15.50
N LEU A 716 2.40 -16.39 16.13
CA LEU A 716 1.17 -15.63 15.94
C LEU A 716 1.40 -14.11 16.10
N GLY A 717 0.78 -13.34 15.20
CA GLY A 717 0.80 -11.88 15.17
C GLY A 717 0.08 -11.27 16.37
N VAL A 718 0.49 -10.05 16.76
CA VAL A 718 -0.19 -9.24 17.77
C VAL A 718 -0.37 -7.85 17.18
N ALA A 719 -1.56 -7.28 17.34
CA ALA A 719 -1.92 -5.95 16.87
C ALA A 719 -1.32 -4.86 17.79
N TYR A 720 -0.04 -4.54 17.60
CA TYR A 720 0.61 -3.46 18.37
C TYR A 720 -0.02 -2.10 18.06
N ASP A 721 -0.24 -1.81 16.79
CA ASP A 721 -0.86 -0.57 16.34
C ASP A 721 -2.39 -0.62 16.61
N PRO A 722 -2.98 0.41 17.27
CA PRO A 722 -4.43 0.56 17.40
C PRO A 722 -5.20 0.45 16.07
N GLU A 723 -4.53 0.70 14.94
CA GLU A 723 -5.10 0.59 13.59
C GLU A 723 -4.98 -0.82 12.99
N ALA A 724 -4.12 -1.70 13.52
CA ALA A 724 -3.81 -3.02 12.93
C ALA A 724 -4.77 -4.10 13.41
N GLU A 725 -5.41 -4.83 12.50
CA GLU A 725 -6.38 -5.88 12.86
C GLU A 725 -5.81 -6.94 13.82
N PRO A 726 -6.60 -7.41 14.80
CA PRO A 726 -6.25 -8.57 15.62
C PRO A 726 -5.99 -9.81 14.78
N PHE A 727 -5.22 -10.75 15.33
CA PHE A 727 -4.99 -12.04 14.67
C PHE A 727 -6.31 -12.84 14.59
N ASP A 728 -6.65 -13.32 13.39
CA ASP A 728 -7.87 -14.08 13.15
C ASP A 728 -7.71 -15.54 13.60
N VAL A 729 -8.07 -15.79 14.86
CA VAL A 729 -8.03 -17.14 15.46
C VAL A 729 -9.02 -18.08 14.77
N ALA A 730 -10.12 -17.59 14.21
CA ALA A 730 -11.11 -18.43 13.55
C ALA A 730 -10.59 -18.95 12.20
N ALA A 731 -9.98 -18.08 11.40
CA ALA A 731 -9.30 -18.48 10.17
C ALA A 731 -8.12 -19.43 10.46
N TYR A 732 -7.35 -19.16 11.52
CA TYR A 732 -6.29 -20.05 11.99
C TYR A 732 -6.82 -21.44 12.37
N ALA A 733 -7.90 -21.49 13.14
CA ALA A 733 -8.53 -22.74 13.54
C ALA A 733 -9.03 -23.55 12.33
N ALA A 734 -9.66 -22.88 11.35
CA ALA A 734 -10.15 -23.52 10.13
C ALA A 734 -9.00 -24.12 9.30
N ALA A 735 -7.91 -23.36 9.10
CA ALA A 735 -6.74 -23.82 8.35
C ALA A 735 -6.05 -25.03 9.01
N LEU A 736 -5.94 -25.03 10.34
CA LEU A 736 -5.38 -26.17 11.08
C LEU A 736 -6.31 -27.40 11.05
N ALA A 737 -7.62 -27.20 11.14
CA ALA A 737 -8.59 -28.29 11.05
C ALA A 737 -8.56 -28.98 9.68
N GLU A 738 -8.47 -28.19 8.61
CA GLU A 738 -8.32 -28.69 7.23
C GLU A 738 -7.09 -29.59 7.09
N VAL A 739 -5.91 -29.11 7.51
CA VAL A 739 -4.67 -29.88 7.34
C VAL A 739 -4.59 -31.09 8.26
N LYS A 740 -5.13 -31.00 9.49
CA LYS A 740 -5.17 -32.12 10.42
C LYS A 740 -6.11 -33.23 9.94
N ALA A 741 -7.19 -32.88 9.23
CA ALA A 741 -8.07 -33.86 8.61
C ALA A 741 -7.35 -34.65 7.50
N ALA A 742 -6.38 -34.03 6.79
CA ALA A 742 -5.57 -34.71 5.78
C ALA A 742 -4.51 -35.65 6.39
N TYR A 743 -3.96 -35.33 7.56
CA TYR A 743 -3.00 -36.18 8.27
C TYR A 743 -3.39 -36.41 9.74
N PRO A 744 -4.45 -37.19 10.00
CA PRO A 744 -5.02 -37.37 11.35
C PRO A 744 -4.17 -38.24 12.28
N GLN A 745 -3.15 -38.93 11.75
CA GLN A 745 -2.27 -39.82 12.51
C GLN A 745 -1.26 -39.08 13.39
N TYR A 746 -1.00 -37.80 13.14
CA TYR A 746 -0.04 -37.00 13.90
C TYR A 746 -0.78 -36.06 14.86
N ALA A 747 -0.35 -36.03 16.11
CA ALA A 747 -0.82 -34.99 17.03
C ALA A 747 -0.24 -33.63 16.60
N LEU A 748 -1.06 -32.58 16.60
CA LEU A 748 -0.68 -31.21 16.26
C LEU A 748 -0.32 -30.43 17.52
N TRP A 749 0.92 -29.97 17.60
CA TRP A 749 1.45 -29.17 18.70
C TRP A 749 1.77 -27.75 18.24
N VAL A 750 1.68 -26.79 19.17
CA VAL A 750 1.97 -25.37 18.92
C VAL A 750 2.72 -24.74 20.10
N GLU A 751 3.50 -23.70 19.80
CA GLU A 751 4.34 -22.99 20.78
C GLU A 751 4.01 -21.47 20.91
N PRO A 752 2.76 -21.04 21.19
CA PRO A 752 2.41 -19.63 21.26
C PRO A 752 3.06 -18.95 22.47
N GLY A 753 4.08 -18.11 22.22
CA GLY A 753 4.69 -17.26 23.24
C GLY A 753 4.05 -15.86 23.28
N ARG A 754 4.49 -14.99 22.36
CA ARG A 754 4.13 -13.56 22.34
C ARG A 754 2.61 -13.31 22.37
N TYR A 755 1.85 -14.09 21.62
CA TYR A 755 0.40 -13.90 21.51
C TYR A 755 -0.31 -13.98 22.86
N LEU A 756 0.15 -14.85 23.76
CA LEU A 756 -0.48 -15.04 25.06
C LEU A 756 -0.21 -13.90 26.05
N VAL A 757 0.93 -13.22 25.92
CA VAL A 757 1.45 -12.33 26.98
C VAL A 757 1.81 -10.92 26.53
N ALA A 758 1.77 -10.60 25.23
CA ALA A 758 2.12 -9.25 24.77
C ALA A 758 1.16 -8.20 25.35
N GLU A 759 -0.13 -8.39 25.12
CA GLU A 759 -1.19 -7.45 25.52
C GLU A 759 -1.40 -7.38 27.03
N CYS A 760 -1.03 -8.42 27.77
CA CYS A 760 -1.23 -8.44 29.22
C CYS A 760 -0.31 -7.48 29.96
N GLY A 761 0.81 -7.07 29.37
CA GLY A 761 1.81 -6.26 30.06
C GLY A 761 1.88 -4.82 29.59
N VAL A 762 2.09 -3.91 30.53
CA VAL A 762 2.46 -2.51 30.27
C VAL A 762 3.75 -2.17 31.01
N LEU A 763 4.53 -1.23 30.47
CA LEU A 763 5.67 -0.62 31.14
C LEU A 763 5.33 0.83 31.51
N LEU A 764 5.39 1.14 32.79
CA LEU A 764 5.20 2.46 33.36
C LEU A 764 6.55 3.16 33.50
N LEU A 765 6.63 4.39 33.01
CA LEU A 765 7.83 5.22 33.03
C LEU A 765 7.51 6.60 33.59
N GLY A 766 8.42 7.19 34.35
CA GLY A 766 8.32 8.58 34.80
C GLY A 766 8.91 9.54 33.78
N VAL A 767 8.20 10.63 33.44
CA VAL A 767 8.76 11.71 32.64
C VAL A 767 9.78 12.47 33.47
N THR A 768 11.01 12.54 32.96
CA THR A 768 12.13 13.24 33.62
C THR A 768 12.31 14.65 33.10
N GLN A 769 12.15 14.86 31.79
CA GLN A 769 12.35 16.17 31.16
C GLN A 769 11.63 16.26 29.82
N VAL A 770 11.18 17.46 29.46
CA VAL A 770 10.63 17.75 28.13
C VAL A 770 11.43 18.88 27.51
N THR A 771 11.99 18.64 26.31
CA THR A 771 12.87 19.61 25.64
C THR A 771 12.50 19.76 24.17
N ARG A 772 12.78 20.93 23.59
CA ARG A 772 12.64 21.16 22.15
C ARG A 772 13.99 21.61 21.58
N LYS A 773 14.52 20.86 20.63
CA LYS A 773 15.79 21.16 19.96
C LYS A 773 15.57 21.19 18.45
N GLN A 774 15.78 22.35 17.83
CA GLN A 774 15.60 22.55 16.38
C GLN A 774 14.22 22.08 15.89
N GLY A 775 13.16 22.48 16.59
CA GLY A 775 11.78 22.10 16.26
C GLY A 775 11.35 20.72 16.77
N LEU A 776 12.28 19.78 16.99
CA LEU A 776 11.96 18.44 17.48
C LEU A 776 11.74 18.43 19.00
N ARG A 777 10.52 18.09 19.42
CA ARG A 777 10.12 17.88 20.81
C ARG A 777 10.57 16.49 21.29
N ARG A 778 11.19 16.41 22.45
CA ARG A 778 11.61 15.16 23.10
C ARG A 778 11.05 15.08 24.51
N VAL A 779 10.49 13.92 24.85
CA VAL A 779 10.02 13.58 26.19
C VAL A 779 10.97 12.51 26.74
N GLY A 780 11.79 12.89 27.70
CA GLY A 780 12.71 12.00 28.40
C GLY A 780 11.98 11.18 29.46
N ALA A 781 12.27 9.89 29.52
CA ALA A 781 11.77 8.94 30.50
C ALA A 781 12.90 8.43 31.41
N ASP A 782 12.56 7.89 32.58
CA ASP A 782 13.49 7.29 33.53
C ASP A 782 13.92 5.86 33.19
N GLY A 783 13.29 5.24 32.19
CA GLY A 783 13.71 4.01 31.54
C GLY A 783 13.98 4.20 30.05
N GLY A 784 14.91 3.42 29.49
CA GLY A 784 15.28 3.44 28.07
C GLY A 784 15.39 2.04 27.48
N MET A 785 16.31 1.84 26.55
CA MET A 785 16.63 0.56 25.92
C MET A 785 17.07 -0.52 26.92
N ASN A 786 17.54 -0.13 28.11
CA ASN A 786 17.84 -1.04 29.21
C ASN A 786 16.57 -1.60 29.87
N ALA A 787 15.47 -0.83 29.87
CA ALA A 787 14.17 -1.26 30.39
C ALA A 787 13.36 -1.98 29.32
N LEU A 788 13.33 -1.46 28.08
CA LEU A 788 12.66 -2.06 26.94
C LEU A 788 13.58 -2.05 25.71
N LEU A 789 14.25 -3.18 25.44
CA LEU A 789 15.25 -3.27 24.37
C LEU A 789 14.64 -3.36 22.96
N ARG A 790 13.36 -3.76 22.84
CA ARG A 790 12.73 -4.08 21.56
C ARG A 790 12.73 -2.93 20.54
N PRO A 791 12.40 -1.66 20.90
CA PRO A 791 12.50 -0.54 19.96
C PRO A 791 13.90 -0.35 19.40
N ALA A 792 14.94 -0.46 20.23
CA ALA A 792 16.33 -0.30 19.79
C ALA A 792 16.83 -1.50 18.96
N LEU A 793 16.38 -2.73 19.27
CA LEU A 793 16.88 -3.95 18.63
C LEU A 793 16.15 -4.31 17.34
N TYR A 794 14.84 -4.07 17.29
CA TYR A 794 13.92 -4.52 16.23
C TYR A 794 13.14 -3.38 15.56
N ASN A 795 13.35 -2.12 15.97
CA ASN A 795 12.44 -1.01 15.62
C ASN A 795 10.98 -1.34 15.99
N ALA A 796 10.78 -2.11 17.07
CA ALA A 796 9.45 -2.54 17.48
C ALA A 796 8.60 -1.32 17.88
N TRP A 797 7.39 -1.25 17.32
CA TRP A 797 6.41 -0.23 17.67
C TRP A 797 5.65 -0.65 18.91
N HIS A 798 5.51 0.26 19.88
CA HIS A 798 4.62 0.11 21.03
C HIS A 798 3.75 1.36 21.13
N GLU A 799 2.52 1.19 21.63
CA GLU A 799 1.64 2.30 21.96
C GLU A 799 2.26 3.03 23.16
N ILE A 800 2.35 4.35 23.09
CA ILE A 800 2.86 5.18 24.19
C ILE A 800 1.87 6.30 24.43
N VAL A 801 1.34 6.35 25.64
CA VAL A 801 0.41 7.39 26.09
C VAL A 801 0.94 8.06 27.36
N ASN A 802 0.54 9.30 27.59
CA ASN A 802 0.69 9.94 28.89
C ASN A 802 -0.50 9.49 29.76
N LEU A 803 -0.26 8.54 30.66
CA LEU A 803 -1.31 7.96 31.50
C LEU A 803 -1.88 8.98 32.49
N THR A 804 -1.08 9.96 32.92
CA THR A 804 -1.53 11.03 33.82
C THR A 804 -2.50 11.99 33.12
N ARG A 805 -2.42 12.08 31.79
CA ARG A 805 -3.16 13.04 30.94
C ARG A 805 -3.88 12.34 29.79
N LEU A 806 -4.48 11.19 30.07
CA LEU A 806 -5.02 10.32 29.03
C LEU A 806 -6.13 11.00 28.22
N ASP A 807 -6.91 11.86 28.86
CA ASP A 807 -8.06 12.56 28.26
C ASP A 807 -7.68 13.91 27.62
N ASP A 808 -6.42 14.36 27.75
CA ASP A 808 -5.96 15.60 27.14
C ASP A 808 -5.81 15.43 25.62
N PRO A 809 -6.06 16.50 24.83
CA PRO A 809 -5.89 16.42 23.38
C PRO A 809 -4.43 16.15 22.99
N ALA A 810 -4.26 15.34 21.95
CA ALA A 810 -2.95 15.01 21.39
C ALA A 810 -2.21 16.28 20.91
N GLY A 811 -0.94 16.42 21.31
CA GLY A 811 -0.09 17.56 20.95
C GLY A 811 0.70 17.36 19.65
N ASP A 812 1.75 18.17 19.49
CA ASP A 812 2.72 18.03 18.40
C ASP A 812 3.46 16.69 18.48
N ALA A 813 3.99 16.23 17.34
CA ALA A 813 4.83 15.05 17.29
C ALA A 813 6.10 15.22 18.16
N CYS A 814 6.42 14.19 18.94
CA CYS A 814 7.59 14.14 19.81
C CYS A 814 8.24 12.75 19.83
N ASP A 815 9.52 12.70 20.15
CA ASP A 815 10.22 11.44 20.41
C ASP A 815 10.27 11.16 21.92
N VAL A 816 9.93 9.94 22.31
CA VAL A 816 10.08 9.43 23.68
C VAL A 816 11.43 8.72 23.78
N VAL A 817 12.30 9.25 24.64
CA VAL A 817 13.70 8.83 24.75
C VAL A 817 14.04 8.40 26.17
N GLY A 818 15.02 7.50 26.30
CA GLY A 818 15.50 7.07 27.61
C GLY A 818 16.73 7.85 28.10
N PRO A 819 17.28 7.45 29.26
CA PRO A 819 18.41 8.11 29.90
C PRO A 819 19.76 7.39 29.68
N ILE A 820 19.86 6.49 28.70
CA ILE A 820 21.08 5.79 28.28
C ILE A 820 21.86 6.69 27.31
N CYS A 821 23.18 6.77 27.48
CA CYS A 821 24.08 7.52 26.60
C CYS A 821 24.34 6.74 25.29
N GLU A 822 23.28 6.46 24.54
CA GLU A 822 23.34 5.78 23.25
C GLU A 822 22.36 6.45 22.28
N THR A 823 22.76 6.62 21.02
CA THR A 823 21.91 7.26 20.00
C THR A 823 20.65 6.43 19.73
N GLY A 824 20.75 5.12 19.92
CA GLY A 824 19.64 4.17 19.81
C GLY A 824 18.65 4.20 20.97
N ASP A 825 18.86 4.99 22.03
CA ASP A 825 17.98 5.01 23.21
C ASP A 825 16.68 5.80 22.98
N VAL A 826 15.87 5.30 22.06
CA VAL A 826 14.60 5.88 21.64
C VAL A 826 13.53 4.80 21.80
N ILE A 827 12.61 5.02 22.73
CA ILE A 827 11.50 4.10 23.02
C ILE A 827 10.42 4.24 21.94
N GLY A 828 10.20 5.46 21.45
CA GLY A 828 9.24 5.69 20.38
C GLY A 828 9.45 7.02 19.66
N ARG A 829 9.37 6.99 18.33
CA ARG A 829 9.47 8.18 17.48
C ARG A 829 8.10 8.69 17.06
N GLN A 830 7.98 9.99 16.80
CA GLN A 830 6.78 10.61 16.22
C GLN A 830 5.48 10.30 17.01
N ARG A 831 5.57 10.30 18.35
CA ARG A 831 4.43 10.12 19.26
C ARG A 831 3.69 11.43 19.43
N ARG A 832 2.36 11.38 19.61
CA ARG A 832 1.53 12.57 19.82
C ARG A 832 1.03 12.62 21.26
N LEU A 833 1.95 12.83 22.19
CA LEU A 833 1.61 13.03 23.60
C LEU A 833 1.00 14.43 23.80
N PRO A 834 0.13 14.64 24.81
CA PRO A 834 -0.41 15.96 25.10
C PRO A 834 0.67 17.03 25.21
N GLU A 835 0.42 18.24 24.70
CA GLU A 835 1.40 19.34 24.74
C GLU A 835 1.79 19.68 26.19
N ALA A 836 0.82 19.55 27.11
CA ALA A 836 0.98 19.74 28.55
C ALA A 836 1.79 18.64 29.26
N THR A 837 2.28 17.62 28.56
CA THR A 837 3.17 16.60 29.14
C THR A 837 4.37 17.26 29.80
N ALA A 838 4.63 16.95 31.06
CA ALA A 838 5.66 17.58 31.88
C ALA A 838 6.39 16.58 32.77
N GLU A 839 7.49 17.02 33.39
CA GLU A 839 8.20 16.25 34.42
C GLU A 839 7.25 15.80 35.53
N GLY A 840 7.40 14.55 35.98
CA GLY A 840 6.55 13.92 36.99
C GLY A 840 5.30 13.23 36.45
N ASP A 841 4.92 13.45 35.19
CA ASP A 841 3.86 12.67 34.55
C ASP A 841 4.31 11.20 34.36
N VAL A 842 3.34 10.28 34.33
CA VAL A 842 3.57 8.86 34.06
C VAL A 842 3.24 8.54 32.61
N LEU A 843 4.22 8.02 31.88
CA LEU A 843 4.02 7.40 30.57
C LEU A 843 3.69 5.92 30.71
N LEU A 844 2.80 5.43 29.86
CA LEU A 844 2.50 4.01 29.70
C LEU A 844 2.94 3.55 28.32
N VAL A 845 3.74 2.48 28.27
CA VAL A 845 4.09 1.76 27.06
C VAL A 845 3.28 0.46 27.01
N GLY A 846 2.37 0.36 26.04
CA GLY A 846 1.48 -0.77 25.85
C GLY A 846 2.15 -1.99 25.22
N HIS A 847 1.47 -3.14 25.28
CA HIS A 847 1.89 -4.40 24.66
C HIS A 847 3.31 -4.86 25.06
N ALA A 848 3.72 -4.56 26.29
CA ALA A 848 5.09 -4.75 26.78
C ALA A 848 5.27 -6.07 27.54
N GLY A 849 4.25 -6.94 27.60
CA GLY A 849 4.31 -8.16 28.40
C GLY A 849 5.11 -9.30 27.78
N ALA A 850 5.41 -9.25 26.49
CA ALA A 850 6.27 -10.23 25.81
C ALA A 850 7.61 -9.61 25.46
N TYR A 851 8.71 -10.27 25.82
CA TYR A 851 10.08 -9.82 25.52
C TYR A 851 10.38 -8.40 26.04
N GLY A 852 9.68 -7.98 27.10
CA GLY A 852 9.92 -6.74 27.83
C GLY A 852 10.96 -6.97 28.92
N ALA A 853 10.50 -7.20 30.16
CA ALA A 853 11.35 -7.39 31.33
C ALA A 853 12.42 -8.48 31.15
N VAL A 854 12.10 -9.58 30.45
CA VAL A 854 13.06 -10.67 30.16
C VAL A 854 14.27 -10.24 29.32
N MET A 855 14.15 -9.14 28.56
CA MET A 855 15.27 -8.54 27.80
C MET A 855 15.84 -7.30 28.48
N ALA A 856 15.30 -6.91 29.64
CA ALA A 856 15.83 -5.80 30.42
C ALA A 856 17.21 -6.16 30.97
N ASN A 857 18.07 -5.16 31.10
CA ASN A 857 19.46 -5.36 31.44
C ASN A 857 20.00 -4.21 32.30
N ARG A 858 21.13 -4.48 32.97
CA ARG A 858 21.83 -3.52 33.82
C ARG A 858 22.87 -2.70 33.06
N TYR A 859 22.67 -2.44 31.76
CA TYR A 859 23.57 -1.59 30.98
C TYR A 859 23.65 -0.19 31.62
N ASN A 860 24.85 0.39 31.65
CA ASN A 860 25.19 1.57 32.45
C ASN A 860 24.88 1.43 33.96
N LEU A 861 24.91 0.19 34.49
CA LEU A 861 24.65 -0.14 35.90
C LEU A 861 23.28 0.35 36.41
N ARG A 862 22.30 0.53 35.52
CA ARG A 862 20.93 0.86 35.92
C ARG A 862 20.23 -0.38 36.49
N GLU A 863 19.35 -0.16 37.45
CA GLU A 863 18.53 -1.23 38.02
C GLU A 863 17.53 -1.79 37.01
N LEU A 864 17.15 -3.04 37.20
CA LEU A 864 16.08 -3.66 36.40
C LEU A 864 14.73 -3.06 36.82
N PRO A 865 13.77 -2.92 35.88
CA PRO A 865 12.41 -2.52 36.21
C PRO A 865 11.77 -3.47 37.23
N GLN A 866 10.92 -2.94 38.11
CA GLN A 866 10.12 -3.76 39.02
C GLN A 866 8.98 -4.45 38.26
N GLU A 867 8.46 -5.57 38.76
CA GLU A 867 7.39 -6.34 38.11
C GLU A 867 6.24 -6.59 39.09
N ASP A 868 5.00 -6.27 38.68
CA ASP A 868 3.77 -6.50 39.44
C ASP A 868 2.72 -7.24 38.62
N VAL A 869 1.71 -7.77 39.30
CA VAL A 869 0.55 -8.40 38.66
C VAL A 869 -0.78 -7.83 39.14
N ILE A 870 -1.76 -7.84 38.25
CA ILE A 870 -3.18 -7.61 38.52
C ILE A 870 -3.90 -8.92 38.18
N ASP A 871 -4.62 -9.49 39.15
CA ASP A 871 -5.21 -10.83 39.03
C ASP A 871 -6.74 -10.84 39.19
N ASP A 872 -7.28 -9.76 39.77
CA ASP A 872 -8.67 -9.57 40.19
C ASP A 872 -9.55 -8.83 39.17
#